data_AF-A0A0D0CHL8-F1
#
_entry.id   AF-A0A0D0CHL8-F1
#
_cell.length_a   1.000
_cell.length_b   1.000
_cell.length_c   1.000
_cell.angle_alpha   90.00
_cell.angle_beta   90.00
_cell.angle_gamma   90.00
#
_symmetry.space_group_name_H-M   'P 1'
#
loop_
_entity.id
_entity.type
_entity.pdbx_description
1 polymer ?
#
loop_
_entity_poly.entity_id
_entity_poly.type
_entity_poly.pdbx_seq_one_letter_code
_entity_poly.pdbx_strand_id
1 'polypeptide(L)'
;MFANASGFTVINSNFIVVSNNERKKIQEWLNAPDCTINFQVADDKRTEGTGKWILSHPEYMKWKQSPSVLWVQGKAGSGKTVLSTTIIRDLEQEAPENVWYHYFDSRDNTNQKSTFRGYLLSLLLWVGADRSGKVHPALKALFDKCSRQGLTSGSSPTEKDLAMVLKEVLVTFNWGYIVLDAMDECSDSKKVLGWLQNFPKQFCILFTSRYSSEGDTSKNCLKISLDSRNAQIDNDIGIYLEEKIEITGDLRAEVINSLKEKAQGQFRWVDCQLRALEDCGGLPGAVREALADLPEDLEQTYNQAMEQTLKKRTKQYAHHVLLWLLYSFKPLTVSIIQEILAVNPKNSRVEKVDGMKVQINGIIDSTLVAIDTYSNVQLAHASVKEFLITQYNSSHAVGLLTIDEQLAHEHIAQTCIVYLMEILDKNDVEDKTFHKWPIDLGSYAVQFWTTHTRLVEGKDNESQLHLKIVEFATIGVLSFQRWAEIFERFWNCSWKEDVWKNASPTFYLIWEGLLQASDQILNAYPESDLKGALYVASRHCHADLVLKLLSCGADVNAQGGSYGNALQAAAALGNEGIVNVLLENGADVNAQGGQYGNALQAAVAAKNEGIVNVLLEKGAHVNAQGGQYSNALQAAVAAKNESIVNVLLENGADVNAQ
;
A
#
# COMPACT_ATOMS: atom_id res chain seq x y z
N MET A 1 24.95 -27.72 27.79
CA MET A 1 24.11 -28.90 28.05
C MET A 1 22.63 -28.70 27.70
N PHE A 2 22.24 -27.68 26.92
CA PHE A 2 20.88 -27.53 26.41
C PHE A 2 20.93 -26.96 24.99
N ALA A 3 21.06 -27.83 23.99
CA ALA A 3 20.90 -27.48 22.58
C ALA A 3 19.61 -28.06 21.96
N ASN A 4 18.85 -28.88 22.70
CA ASN A 4 17.70 -29.64 22.18
C ASN A 4 16.45 -29.59 23.10
N ALA A 5 16.20 -28.49 23.82
CA ALA A 5 14.98 -28.35 24.61
C ALA A 5 13.91 -27.58 23.80
N SER A 6 13.08 -28.29 23.04
CA SER A 6 11.81 -27.76 22.51
C SER A 6 10.69 -28.03 23.53
N GLY A 7 9.87 -27.01 23.83
CA GLY A 7 8.62 -27.18 24.61
C GLY A 7 8.56 -26.60 26.02
N PHE A 8 9.44 -25.69 26.43
CA PHE A 8 9.26 -24.97 27.70
C PHE A 8 8.61 -23.60 27.50
N THR A 9 7.39 -23.45 28.02
CA THR A 9 6.77 -22.14 28.27
C THR A 9 7.19 -21.69 29.67
N VAL A 10 8.03 -20.66 29.76
CA VAL A 10 8.27 -19.96 31.02
C VAL A 10 7.12 -18.98 31.22
N ILE A 11 6.21 -19.26 32.15
CA ILE A 11 4.98 -18.49 32.37
C ILE A 11 5.23 -17.20 33.21
N ASN A 12 6.48 -16.92 33.62
CA ASN A 12 6.83 -15.76 34.45
C ASN A 12 7.83 -14.79 33.79
N SER A 13 8.00 -14.82 32.47
CA SER A 13 8.75 -13.78 31.71
C SER A 13 7.79 -12.99 30.82
N ASN A 14 8.00 -11.68 30.69
CA ASN A 14 7.23 -10.78 29.80
C ASN A 14 7.23 -11.22 28.32
N PHE A 15 8.06 -12.19 27.96
CA PHE A 15 8.18 -12.76 26.64
C PHE A 15 8.21 -14.29 26.70
N ILE A 16 7.73 -14.93 25.64
CA ILE A 16 7.80 -16.38 25.42
C ILE A 16 8.86 -16.71 24.35
N VAL A 17 9.55 -17.84 24.52
CA VAL A 17 10.48 -18.36 23.51
C VAL A 17 9.68 -19.18 22.49
N VAL A 18 9.82 -18.83 21.21
CA VAL A 18 9.18 -19.55 20.10
C VAL A 18 10.23 -20.17 19.19
N SER A 19 9.83 -21.13 18.36
CA SER A 19 10.75 -21.70 17.36
C SER A 19 11.13 -20.67 16.30
N ASN A 20 12.33 -20.79 15.69
CA ASN A 20 12.75 -19.90 14.60
C ASN A 20 11.76 -19.91 13.41
N ASN A 21 11.16 -21.07 13.12
CA ASN A 21 10.17 -21.20 12.05
C ASN A 21 8.88 -20.42 12.37
N GLU A 22 8.42 -20.51 13.62
CA GLU A 22 7.23 -19.79 14.06
C GLU A 22 7.46 -18.28 14.13
N ARG A 23 8.63 -17.85 14.60
CA ARG A 23 9.04 -16.44 14.54
C ARG A 23 9.02 -15.92 13.10
N LYS A 24 9.61 -16.66 12.16
CA LYS A 24 9.62 -16.29 10.75
C LYS A 24 8.20 -16.14 10.19
N LYS A 25 7.30 -17.07 10.52
CA LYS A 25 5.88 -16.97 10.16
C LYS A 25 5.20 -15.73 10.73
N ILE A 26 5.48 -15.36 11.97
CA ILE A 26 4.92 -14.13 12.59
C ILE A 26 5.46 -12.88 11.87
N GLN A 27 6.75 -12.85 11.55
CA GLN A 27 7.38 -11.73 10.83
C GLN A 27 6.81 -11.58 9.40
N GLU A 28 6.69 -12.69 8.67
CA GLU A 28 6.07 -12.74 7.35
C GLU A 28 4.59 -12.36 7.39
N TRP A 29 3.86 -12.77 8.44
CA TRP A 29 2.46 -12.42 8.64
C TRP A 29 2.25 -10.93 8.98
N LEU A 30 3.09 -10.36 9.83
CA LEU A 30 3.05 -8.92 10.11
C LEU A 30 3.35 -8.10 8.86
N ASN A 31 4.29 -8.59 8.03
CA ASN A 31 4.77 -7.91 6.82
C ASN A 31 5.10 -6.43 7.09
N ALA A 32 5.79 -6.19 8.22
CA ALA A 32 6.10 -4.84 8.68
C ALA A 32 7.18 -4.18 7.80
N PRO A 33 7.13 -2.85 7.61
CA PRO A 33 8.14 -2.13 6.85
C PRO A 33 9.52 -2.26 7.49
N ASP A 34 10.54 -2.46 6.65
CA ASP A 34 11.93 -2.41 7.10
C ASP A 34 12.46 -0.97 7.08
N CYS A 35 12.46 -0.33 8.25
CA CYS A 35 13.00 1.02 8.44
C CYS A 35 14.53 1.05 8.61
N THR A 36 15.21 -0.11 8.71
CA THR A 36 16.68 -0.15 8.85
C THR A 36 17.38 0.32 7.57
N ILE A 37 16.77 0.05 6.42
CA ILE A 37 17.24 0.55 5.11
C ILE A 37 17.23 2.08 5.08
N ASN A 38 16.18 2.72 5.58
CA ASN A 38 16.10 4.19 5.65
C ASN A 38 17.19 4.77 6.55
N PHE A 39 17.41 4.16 7.72
CA PHE A 39 18.49 4.53 8.63
C PHE A 39 19.85 4.43 7.94
N GLN A 40 20.12 3.31 7.27
CA GLN A 40 21.43 3.07 6.64
C GLN A 40 21.67 4.02 5.46
N VAL A 41 20.68 4.23 4.59
CA VAL A 41 20.76 5.21 3.49
C VAL A 41 20.97 6.63 4.00
N ALA A 42 20.35 7.00 5.12
CA ALA A 42 20.52 8.33 5.72
C ALA A 42 21.87 8.48 6.43
N ASP A 43 22.39 7.43 7.06
CA ASP A 43 23.70 7.44 7.70
C ASP A 43 24.84 7.40 6.68
N ASP A 44 24.71 6.67 5.58
CA ASP A 44 25.67 6.66 4.48
C ASP A 44 25.79 8.04 3.79
N LYS A 45 24.71 8.84 3.83
CA LYS A 45 24.70 10.22 3.34
C LYS A 45 25.36 11.22 4.30
N ARG A 46 25.62 10.83 5.55
CA ARG A 46 26.17 11.71 6.58
C ARG A 46 27.65 11.97 6.33
N THR A 47 28.02 13.24 6.16
CA THR A 47 29.42 13.67 6.14
C THR A 47 30.02 13.63 7.53
N GLU A 48 31.22 13.05 7.66
CA GLU A 48 31.92 13.01 8.94
C GLU A 48 32.14 14.42 9.51
N GLY A 49 31.84 14.61 10.80
CA GLY A 49 31.97 15.91 11.46
C GLY A 49 30.70 16.77 11.45
N THR A 50 29.70 16.46 10.62
CA THR A 50 28.42 17.19 10.60
C THR A 50 27.42 16.67 11.64
N GLY A 51 26.43 17.49 12.01
CA GLY A 51 25.30 17.13 12.85
C GLY A 51 25.61 16.92 14.34
N LYS A 52 26.89 16.89 14.74
CA LYS A 52 27.32 16.64 16.14
C LYS A 52 26.82 17.70 17.13
N TRP A 53 26.56 18.92 16.65
CA TRP A 53 26.08 20.02 17.49
C TRP A 53 24.74 19.70 18.18
N ILE A 54 23.90 18.85 17.57
CA ILE A 54 22.58 18.52 18.11
C ILE A 54 22.67 17.78 19.45
N LEU A 55 23.74 17.00 19.64
CA LEU A 55 23.98 16.23 20.86
C LEU A 55 24.31 17.13 22.06
N SER A 56 24.77 18.35 21.80
CA SER A 56 25.04 19.37 22.82
C SER A 56 23.92 20.41 22.93
N HIS A 57 22.84 20.26 22.16
CA HIS A 57 21.74 21.23 22.15
C HIS A 57 20.96 21.17 23.48
N PRO A 58 20.65 22.31 24.13
CA PRO A 58 20.02 22.32 25.46
C PRO A 58 18.71 21.52 25.52
N GLU A 59 17.84 21.67 24.51
CA GLU A 59 16.57 20.95 24.43
C GLU A 59 16.76 19.44 24.23
N TYR A 60 17.79 19.02 23.50
CA TYR A 60 18.11 17.61 23.32
C TYR A 60 18.59 16.99 24.63
N MET A 61 19.52 17.66 25.32
CA MET A 61 20.04 17.20 26.61
C MET A 61 18.94 17.09 27.67
N LYS A 62 18.02 18.06 27.70
CA LYS A 62 16.86 18.05 28.61
C LYS A 62 15.89 16.91 28.28
N TRP A 63 15.59 16.71 26.99
CA TRP A 63 14.72 15.63 26.52
C TRP A 63 15.31 14.25 26.84
N LYS A 64 16.61 14.05 26.60
CA LYS A 64 17.29 12.78 26.82
C LYS A 64 17.21 12.31 28.28
N GLN A 65 17.16 13.24 29.23
CA GLN A 65 17.12 12.95 30.67
C GLN A 65 15.71 12.70 31.22
N SER A 66 14.64 13.08 30.51
CA SER A 66 13.29 13.05 31.07
C SER A 66 12.21 12.69 30.04
N PRO A 67 11.32 11.73 30.34
CA PRO A 67 10.21 11.35 29.46
C PRO A 67 9.39 12.55 29.01
N SER A 68 9.55 12.90 27.74
CA SER A 68 8.93 14.06 27.12
C SER A 68 8.98 13.92 25.60
N VAL A 69 8.42 14.92 24.91
CA VAL A 69 8.39 14.97 23.45
C VAL A 69 9.36 16.02 22.97
N LEU A 70 10.26 15.65 22.06
CA LEU A 70 11.17 16.55 21.35
C LEU A 70 10.80 16.62 19.88
N TRP A 71 10.70 17.84 19.37
CA TRP A 71 10.39 18.10 17.98
C TRP A 71 11.55 18.79 17.29
N VAL A 72 12.09 18.15 16.25
CA VAL A 72 13.09 18.76 15.36
C VAL A 72 12.39 19.19 14.06
N GLN A 73 12.24 20.50 13.86
CA GLN A 73 11.60 21.05 12.67
C GLN A 73 12.59 21.71 11.72
N GLY A 74 12.31 21.67 10.42
CA GLY A 74 13.17 22.30 9.42
C GLY A 74 12.61 22.21 8.00
N LYS A 75 12.97 23.16 7.13
CA LYS A 75 12.65 23.16 5.68
C LYS A 75 12.98 21.82 4.98
N ALA A 76 12.37 21.59 3.82
CA ALA A 76 12.75 20.46 2.95
C ALA A 76 14.25 20.51 2.65
N GLY A 77 14.93 19.36 2.74
CA GLY A 77 16.37 19.28 2.46
C GLY A 77 17.31 19.81 3.55
N SER A 78 16.81 20.22 4.72
CA SER A 78 17.63 20.72 5.84
C SER A 78 18.45 19.68 6.61
N GLY A 79 18.39 18.39 6.22
CA GLY A 79 19.16 17.33 6.85
C GLY A 79 18.51 16.68 8.09
N LYS A 80 17.21 16.92 8.35
CA LYS A 80 16.45 16.30 9.47
C LYS A 80 16.67 14.78 9.60
N THR A 81 16.53 14.05 8.50
CA THR A 81 16.72 12.59 8.43
C THR A 81 18.16 12.17 8.76
N VAL A 82 19.16 12.97 8.41
CA VAL A 82 20.57 12.72 8.75
C VAL A 82 20.86 13.10 10.22
N LEU A 83 20.17 14.10 10.75
CA LEU A 83 20.24 14.45 12.17
C LEU A 83 19.58 13.37 13.04
N SER A 84 18.47 12.78 12.59
CA SER A 84 17.82 11.70 13.33
C SER A 84 18.69 10.44 13.41
N THR A 85 19.50 10.11 12.38
CA THR A 85 20.48 9.01 12.49
C THR A 85 21.59 9.32 13.51
N THR A 86 22.06 10.57 13.56
CA THR A 86 23.06 11.01 14.57
C THR A 86 22.51 10.84 15.99
N ILE A 87 21.24 11.22 16.20
CA ILE A 87 20.55 11.04 17.48
C ILE A 87 20.39 9.55 17.80
N ILE A 88 19.89 8.74 16.86
CA ILE A 88 19.70 7.29 17.07
C ILE A 88 21.03 6.64 17.47
N ARG A 89 22.14 6.97 16.82
CA ARG A 89 23.48 6.43 17.17
C ARG A 89 23.91 6.80 18.59
N ASP A 90 23.63 8.02 19.03
CA ASP A 90 23.91 8.45 20.41
C ASP A 90 23.05 7.70 21.43
N LEU A 91 21.76 7.52 21.12
CA LEU A 91 20.82 6.78 21.98
C LEU A 91 21.17 5.29 22.05
N GLU A 92 21.58 4.66 20.94
CA GLU A 92 21.98 3.26 20.89
C GLU A 92 23.25 2.97 21.72
N GLN A 93 24.14 3.95 21.89
CA GLN A 93 25.30 3.82 22.78
C GLN A 93 24.90 3.76 24.26
N GLU A 94 23.84 4.46 24.64
CA GLU A 94 23.32 4.49 26.01
C GLU A 94 22.35 3.34 26.30
N ALA A 95 21.52 2.98 25.31
CA ALA A 95 20.33 2.16 25.49
C ALA A 95 20.08 1.21 24.29
N PRO A 96 21.01 0.31 23.95
CA PRO A 96 20.96 -0.46 22.69
C PRO A 96 19.71 -1.33 22.51
N GLU A 97 19.04 -1.73 23.60
CA GLU A 97 17.82 -2.55 23.56
C GLU A 97 16.51 -1.73 23.65
N ASN A 98 16.59 -0.42 23.93
CA ASN A 98 15.44 0.45 24.20
C ASN A 98 15.37 1.66 23.25
N VAL A 99 15.88 1.51 22.03
CA VAL A 99 15.78 2.52 20.96
C VAL A 99 15.02 1.92 19.80
N TRP A 100 13.90 2.56 19.45
CA TRP A 100 13.07 2.15 18.33
C TRP A 100 12.81 3.34 17.42
N TYR A 101 12.74 3.08 16.13
CA TYR A 101 12.53 4.14 15.16
C TYR A 101 11.65 3.72 14.00
N HIS A 102 10.95 4.70 13.45
CA HIS A 102 10.18 4.58 12.21
C HIS A 102 10.54 5.75 11.30
N TYR A 103 10.80 5.46 10.04
CA TYR A 103 11.02 6.47 9.01
C TYR A 103 9.77 6.53 8.15
N PHE A 104 9.06 7.65 8.23
CA PHE A 104 8.01 7.92 7.28
C PHE A 104 8.62 8.26 5.92
N ASP A 105 8.10 7.67 4.85
CA ASP A 105 8.62 7.92 3.49
C ASP A 105 7.45 8.00 2.51
N SER A 106 7.13 9.22 2.09
CA SER A 106 6.05 9.49 1.14
C SER A 106 6.34 8.98 -0.26
N ARG A 107 7.61 8.66 -0.58
CA ARG A 107 7.99 8.02 -1.85
C ARG A 107 7.64 6.54 -1.87
N ASP A 108 7.42 5.94 -0.70
CA ASP A 108 6.91 4.58 -0.57
C ASP A 108 5.38 4.56 -0.78
N ASN A 109 4.99 4.20 -1.99
CA ASN A 109 3.61 4.07 -2.43
C ASN A 109 2.95 2.74 -2.00
N THR A 110 3.68 1.85 -1.31
CA THR A 110 3.13 0.57 -0.81
C THR A 110 2.21 0.77 0.39
N ASN A 111 2.10 2.01 0.91
CA ASN A 111 1.45 2.38 2.16
C ASN A 111 2.09 1.76 3.42
N GLN A 112 3.24 1.09 3.30
CA GLN A 112 3.93 0.47 4.43
C GLN A 112 4.69 1.49 5.29
N LYS A 113 5.28 2.54 4.70
CA LYS A 113 6.05 3.56 5.43
C LYS A 113 5.38 4.93 5.51
N SER A 114 4.14 5.10 5.05
CA SER A 114 3.48 6.40 5.00
C SER A 114 2.18 6.47 5.82
N THR A 115 1.77 5.38 6.48
CA THR A 115 0.48 5.28 7.18
C THR A 115 0.62 5.01 8.67
N PHE A 116 -0.46 5.23 9.43
CA PHE A 116 -0.50 4.87 10.87
C PHE A 116 -0.32 3.36 11.07
N ARG A 117 -0.92 2.55 10.20
CA ARG A 117 -0.73 1.10 10.20
C ARG A 117 0.73 0.70 10.04
N GLY A 118 1.42 1.30 9.07
CA GLY A 118 2.85 1.09 8.81
C GLY A 118 3.71 1.32 10.06
N TYR A 119 3.45 2.44 10.73
CA TYR A 119 4.06 2.77 12.01
C TYR A 119 3.79 1.69 13.08
N LEU A 120 2.53 1.30 13.30
CA LEU A 120 2.16 0.27 14.28
C LEU A 120 2.87 -1.06 14.01
N LEU A 121 2.87 -1.51 12.75
CA LEU A 121 3.51 -2.77 12.32
C LEU A 121 5.02 -2.73 12.56
N SER A 122 5.68 -1.63 12.19
CA SER A 122 7.12 -1.47 12.42
C SER A 122 7.45 -1.58 13.90
N LEU A 123 6.76 -0.81 14.76
CA LEU A 123 7.07 -0.78 16.18
C LEU A 123 6.75 -2.11 16.85
N LEU A 124 5.62 -2.76 16.49
CA LEU A 124 5.28 -4.11 16.96
C LEU A 124 6.32 -5.16 16.59
N LEU A 125 6.89 -5.09 15.39
CA LEU A 125 7.97 -5.99 15.00
C LEU A 125 9.17 -5.82 15.94
N TRP A 126 9.53 -4.58 16.26
CA TRP A 126 10.66 -4.27 17.14
C TRP A 126 10.43 -4.65 18.61
N VAL A 127 9.31 -4.21 19.20
CA VAL A 127 9.04 -4.40 20.64
C VAL A 127 8.40 -5.76 20.95
N GLY A 128 7.67 -6.33 20.00
CA GLY A 128 6.88 -7.55 20.19
C GLY A 128 7.58 -8.83 19.75
N ALA A 129 8.59 -8.75 18.88
CA ALA A 129 9.35 -9.91 18.38
C ALA A 129 10.86 -9.62 18.41
N ASP A 130 11.44 -9.70 19.61
CA ASP A 130 12.81 -9.28 19.88
C ASP A 130 13.86 -10.03 19.03
N ARG A 131 15.05 -9.41 18.88
CA ARG A 131 16.14 -10.00 18.10
C ARG A 131 16.64 -11.35 18.66
N SER A 132 16.43 -11.61 19.95
CA SER A 132 16.88 -12.81 20.67
C SER A 132 15.99 -14.04 20.50
N GLY A 133 14.89 -13.94 19.74
CA GLY A 133 13.99 -15.06 19.45
C GLY A 133 12.80 -15.16 20.41
N LYS A 134 12.56 -14.12 21.20
CA LYS A 134 11.40 -14.05 22.09
C LYS A 134 10.29 -13.24 21.45
N VAL A 135 9.06 -13.65 21.71
CA VAL A 135 7.84 -12.99 21.23
C VAL A 135 6.96 -12.64 22.42
N HIS A 136 6.36 -11.46 22.41
CA HIS A 136 5.45 -11.04 23.46
C HIS A 136 4.16 -11.88 23.40
N PRO A 137 3.61 -12.37 24.53
CA PRO A 137 2.41 -13.21 24.55
C PRO A 137 1.21 -12.60 23.82
N ALA A 138 1.00 -11.29 23.95
CA ALA A 138 -0.07 -10.56 23.26
C ALA A 138 0.04 -10.63 21.73
N LEU A 139 1.25 -10.47 21.19
CA LEU A 139 1.51 -10.57 19.75
C LEU A 139 1.29 -11.99 19.26
N LYS A 140 1.74 -12.98 20.04
CA LYS A 140 1.51 -14.40 19.74
C LYS A 140 0.01 -14.74 19.74
N ALA A 141 -0.74 -14.26 20.72
CA ALA A 141 -2.17 -14.48 20.83
C ALA A 141 -2.93 -13.88 19.63
N LEU A 142 -2.52 -12.70 19.17
CA LEU A 142 -3.09 -12.09 17.96
C LEU A 142 -2.79 -12.94 16.71
N PHE A 143 -1.54 -13.38 16.54
CA PHE A 143 -1.16 -14.28 15.44
C PHE A 143 -1.96 -15.59 15.44
N ASP A 144 -2.10 -16.22 16.62
CA ASP A 144 -2.86 -17.46 16.77
C ASP A 144 -4.35 -17.27 16.51
N LYS A 145 -4.93 -16.15 16.94
CA LYS A 145 -6.32 -15.79 16.66
C LYS A 145 -6.58 -15.68 15.16
N CYS A 146 -5.72 -14.96 14.44
CA CYS A 146 -5.81 -14.84 12.98
C CYS A 146 -5.59 -16.18 12.27
N SER A 147 -4.68 -17.02 12.80
CA SER A 147 -4.39 -18.34 12.23
C SER A 147 -5.53 -19.35 12.41
N ARG A 148 -6.20 -19.36 13.57
CA ARG A 148 -7.27 -20.33 13.89
C ARG A 148 -8.60 -20.05 13.18
N GLN A 149 -8.84 -18.81 12.74
CA GLN A 149 -10.05 -18.45 12.01
C GLN A 149 -10.09 -18.97 10.55
N GLY A 150 -9.14 -19.85 10.15
CA GLY A 150 -9.05 -20.33 8.77
C GLY A 150 -8.61 -19.26 7.77
N LEU A 151 -8.17 -18.09 8.26
CA LEU A 151 -7.79 -16.92 7.47
C LEU A 151 -6.29 -16.91 7.10
N THR A 152 -5.66 -18.08 6.98
CA THR A 152 -4.22 -18.21 6.68
C THR A 152 -3.88 -18.00 5.21
N SER A 153 -4.57 -17.04 4.59
CA SER A 153 -4.19 -16.40 3.33
C SER A 153 -5.10 -15.17 3.14
N GLY A 154 -4.84 -14.09 3.88
CA GLY A 154 -5.39 -12.78 3.54
C GLY A 154 -5.92 -11.90 4.68
N SER A 155 -6.22 -12.39 5.89
CA SER A 155 -6.67 -11.47 6.95
C SER A 155 -5.49 -10.81 7.67
N SER A 156 -5.15 -9.61 7.24
CA SER A 156 -4.26 -8.73 8.00
C SER A 156 -5.00 -8.23 9.26
N PRO A 157 -4.37 -8.20 10.45
CA PRO A 157 -5.03 -7.74 11.68
C PRO A 157 -5.51 -6.30 11.54
N THR A 158 -6.63 -5.92 12.17
CA THR A 158 -7.15 -4.54 12.04
C THR A 158 -6.18 -3.54 12.68
N GLU A 159 -6.21 -2.27 12.25
CA GLU A 159 -5.42 -1.21 12.90
C GLU A 159 -5.72 -1.11 14.41
N LYS A 160 -6.98 -1.34 14.79
CA LYS A 160 -7.42 -1.34 16.18
C LYS A 160 -6.75 -2.46 16.97
N ASP A 161 -6.72 -3.68 16.42
CA ASP A 161 -6.06 -4.83 17.07
C ASP A 161 -4.56 -4.57 17.24
N LEU A 162 -3.90 -4.06 16.20
CA LEU A 162 -2.48 -3.71 16.25
C LEU A 162 -2.19 -2.65 17.33
N ALA A 163 -2.97 -1.57 17.38
CA ALA A 163 -2.81 -0.51 18.36
C ALA A 163 -3.03 -0.99 19.81
N MET A 164 -4.00 -1.89 20.02
CA MET A 164 -4.26 -2.49 21.34
C MET A 164 -3.10 -3.39 21.79
N VAL A 165 -2.65 -4.30 20.94
CA VAL A 165 -1.53 -5.20 21.25
C VAL A 165 -0.24 -4.41 21.48
N LEU A 166 0.03 -3.39 20.66
CA LEU A 166 1.21 -2.56 20.84
C LEU A 166 1.21 -1.85 22.19
N LYS A 167 0.07 -1.31 22.61
CA LYS A 167 -0.07 -0.70 23.93
C LYS A 167 0.20 -1.69 25.06
N GLU A 168 -0.30 -2.92 24.94
CA GLU A 168 -0.06 -4.00 25.92
C GLU A 168 1.43 -4.35 26.00
N VAL A 169 2.10 -4.50 24.85
CA VAL A 169 3.54 -4.77 24.78
C VAL A 169 4.34 -3.65 25.43
N LEU A 170 4.05 -2.39 25.10
CA LEU A 170 4.81 -1.23 25.58
C LEU A 170 4.70 -1.00 27.10
N VAL A 171 3.58 -1.37 27.72
CA VAL A 171 3.41 -1.29 29.19
C VAL A 171 4.37 -2.23 29.93
N THR A 172 4.90 -3.26 29.27
CA THR A 172 5.89 -4.18 29.88
C THR A 172 7.30 -3.61 29.96
N PHE A 173 7.57 -2.51 29.27
CA PHE A 173 8.86 -1.80 29.33
C PHE A 173 8.80 -0.72 30.41
N ASN A 174 9.92 -0.43 31.06
CA ASN A 174 9.99 0.61 32.09
C ASN A 174 10.27 2.01 31.51
N TRP A 175 10.98 2.07 30.38
CA TRP A 175 11.38 3.30 29.68
C TRP A 175 11.89 2.96 28.28
N GLY A 176 12.09 3.98 27.42
CA GLY A 176 12.79 3.83 26.15
C GLY A 176 12.65 5.06 25.24
N TYR A 177 13.35 5.04 24.11
CA TYR A 177 13.37 6.09 23.12
C TYR A 177 12.63 5.67 21.85
N ILE A 178 11.76 6.54 21.34
CA ILE A 178 11.05 6.34 20.07
C ILE A 178 11.37 7.51 19.15
N VAL A 179 11.94 7.25 17.99
CA VAL A 179 12.30 8.26 16.98
C VAL A 179 11.43 8.10 15.73
N LEU A 180 10.64 9.11 15.41
CA LEU A 180 9.77 9.14 14.23
C LEU A 180 10.26 10.18 13.23
N ASP A 181 10.93 9.73 12.17
CA ASP A 181 11.47 10.63 11.16
C ASP A 181 10.42 11.00 10.10
N ALA A 182 10.45 12.24 9.63
CA ALA A 182 9.63 12.77 8.54
C ALA A 182 8.12 12.66 8.78
N MET A 183 7.65 13.05 9.97
CA MET A 183 6.26 12.93 10.38
C MET A 183 5.26 13.65 9.43
N ASP A 184 5.71 14.66 8.70
CA ASP A 184 4.92 15.34 7.65
C ASP A 184 4.72 14.51 6.38
N GLU A 185 5.46 13.42 6.20
CA GLU A 185 5.30 12.46 5.12
C GLU A 185 4.29 11.34 5.44
N CYS A 186 3.71 11.35 6.64
CA CYS A 186 2.66 10.42 7.03
C CYS A 186 1.27 10.95 6.62
N SER A 187 0.55 10.18 5.81
CA SER A 187 -0.82 10.48 5.40
C SER A 187 -1.81 10.47 6.58
N ASP A 188 -1.51 9.72 7.64
CA ASP A 188 -2.29 9.59 8.87
C ASP A 188 -1.68 10.34 10.07
N SER A 189 -0.85 11.38 9.86
CA SER A 189 -0.11 12.06 10.93
C SER A 189 -0.96 12.46 12.13
N LYS A 190 -2.20 12.91 11.92
CA LYS A 190 -3.17 13.22 13.00
C LYS A 190 -3.52 12.00 13.85
N LYS A 191 -3.70 10.81 13.26
CA LYS A 191 -3.96 9.57 13.99
C LYS A 191 -2.75 9.17 14.82
N VAL A 192 -1.53 9.28 14.25
CA VAL A 192 -0.27 9.00 14.97
C VAL A 192 -0.18 9.92 16.19
N LEU A 193 -0.31 11.23 16.01
CA LEU A 193 -0.22 12.20 17.09
C LEU A 193 -1.31 12.00 18.17
N GLY A 194 -2.56 11.75 17.76
CA GLY A 194 -3.65 11.47 18.71
C GLY A 194 -3.44 10.18 19.50
N TRP A 195 -2.81 9.17 18.89
CA TRP A 195 -2.44 7.94 19.58
C TRP A 195 -1.28 8.16 20.55
N LEU A 196 -0.26 8.94 20.16
CA LEU A 196 0.88 9.31 21.02
C LEU A 196 0.46 10.11 22.26
N GLN A 197 -0.64 10.87 22.23
CA GLN A 197 -1.17 11.57 23.41
C GLN A 197 -1.59 10.59 24.53
N ASN A 198 -1.97 9.37 24.18
CA ASN A 198 -2.40 8.32 25.10
C ASN A 198 -1.28 7.30 25.40
N PHE A 199 -0.06 7.59 24.95
CA PHE A 199 1.11 6.74 25.09
C PHE A 199 1.63 6.75 26.52
N PRO A 200 2.23 5.65 27.04
CA PRO A 200 2.76 5.63 28.39
C PRO A 200 3.78 6.75 28.62
N LYS A 201 3.65 7.50 29.73
CA LYS A 201 4.48 8.68 30.07
C LYS A 201 5.94 8.35 30.42
N GLN A 202 6.40 7.14 30.14
CA GLN A 202 7.72 6.63 30.48
C GLN A 202 8.71 6.65 29.30
N PHE A 203 8.23 6.99 28.09
CA PHE A 203 9.05 7.04 26.88
C PHE A 203 9.45 8.46 26.52
N CYS A 204 10.67 8.60 26.00
CA CYS A 204 11.15 9.81 25.35
C CYS A 204 10.85 9.70 23.85
N ILE A 205 9.97 10.56 23.33
CA ILE A 205 9.55 10.51 21.93
C ILE A 205 10.18 11.68 21.18
N LEU A 206 10.85 11.39 20.07
CA LEU A 206 11.35 12.38 19.12
C LEU A 206 10.61 12.24 17.82
N PHE A 207 10.25 13.36 17.20
CA PHE A 207 9.88 13.33 15.79
C PHE A 207 10.47 14.50 15.01
N THR A 208 10.70 14.26 13.72
CA THR A 208 11.16 15.29 12.78
C THR A 208 10.04 15.68 11.82
N SER A 209 9.92 16.96 11.46
CA SER A 209 8.96 17.38 10.41
C SER A 209 9.28 18.72 9.76
N ARG A 210 8.58 19.07 8.68
CA ARG A 210 8.68 20.40 8.03
C ARG A 210 7.83 21.49 8.71
N TYR A 211 6.55 21.21 8.99
CA TYR A 211 5.61 22.19 9.53
C TYR A 211 5.14 21.81 10.92
N SER A 212 4.69 22.84 11.66
CA SER A 212 3.97 22.60 12.89
C SER A 212 2.57 22.07 12.63
N SER A 213 2.27 20.82 13.01
CA SER A 213 0.89 20.37 13.06
C SER A 213 0.11 21.26 14.02
N GLU A 214 -0.87 22.00 13.50
CA GLU A 214 -1.81 22.74 14.32
C GLU A 214 -2.61 21.74 15.16
N GLY A 215 -2.28 21.70 16.47
CA GLY A 215 -2.89 20.82 17.46
C GLY A 215 -2.28 21.03 18.85
N ASP A 216 -3.02 20.66 19.90
CA ASP A 216 -2.65 20.87 21.32
C ASP A 216 -1.32 20.20 21.74
N THR A 217 -0.82 19.21 20.97
CA THR A 217 0.50 18.60 21.17
C THR A 217 1.68 19.56 20.99
N SER A 218 1.49 20.67 20.28
CA SER A 218 2.52 21.70 20.09
C SER A 218 2.79 22.58 21.33
N LYS A 219 1.88 22.60 22.32
CA LYS A 219 1.99 23.51 23.46
C LYS A 219 2.96 23.04 24.55
N ASN A 220 3.26 21.74 24.62
CA ASN A 220 4.04 21.13 25.71
C ASN A 220 5.29 20.35 25.24
N CYS A 221 5.73 20.49 23.99
CA CYS A 221 6.92 19.81 23.47
C CYS A 221 8.18 20.68 23.52
N LEU A 222 9.33 20.07 23.76
CA LEU A 222 10.64 20.68 23.55
C LEU A 222 10.88 20.81 22.04
N LYS A 223 11.57 21.86 21.59
CA LYS A 223 11.64 22.20 20.17
C LYS A 223 13.03 22.65 19.71
N ILE A 224 13.50 22.07 18.60
CA ILE A 224 14.70 22.48 17.88
C ILE A 224 14.27 22.89 16.47
N SER A 225 14.59 24.11 16.05
CA SER A 225 14.30 24.59 14.70
C SER A 225 15.57 24.76 13.88
N LEU A 226 15.52 24.23 12.66
CA LEU A 226 16.58 24.34 11.64
C LEU A 226 16.30 25.47 10.63
N ASP A 227 15.20 26.21 10.78
CA ASP A 227 14.72 27.18 9.78
C ASP A 227 15.39 28.56 9.87
N SER A 228 15.88 28.92 11.06
CA SER A 228 16.67 30.13 11.27
C SER A 228 18.11 29.91 10.83
N ARG A 229 18.73 30.92 10.21
CA ARG A 229 20.15 30.91 9.83
C ARG A 229 20.98 30.58 11.08
N ASN A 230 21.49 29.35 11.11
CA ASN A 230 22.20 28.80 12.26
C ASN A 230 23.65 28.59 11.83
N ALA A 231 24.58 29.27 12.50
CA ALA A 231 26.00 29.17 12.21
C ALA A 231 26.53 27.73 12.24
N GLN A 232 25.89 26.84 13.04
CA GLN A 232 26.24 25.42 13.10
C GLN A 232 25.82 24.68 11.82
N ILE A 233 24.65 24.97 11.26
CA ILE A 233 24.17 24.36 10.01
C ILE A 233 25.00 24.88 8.83
N ASP A 234 25.29 26.17 8.79
CA ASP A 234 26.16 26.76 7.76
C ASP A 234 27.58 26.18 7.83
N ASN A 235 28.09 25.89 9.04
CA ASN A 235 29.35 25.21 9.23
C ASN A 235 29.29 23.76 8.71
N ASP A 236 28.23 23.02 9.03
CA ASP A 236 28.03 21.66 8.54
C ASP A 236 27.92 21.60 7.00
N ILE A 237 27.25 22.57 6.37
CA ILE A 237 27.21 22.71 4.90
C ILE A 237 28.62 22.97 4.34
N GLY A 238 29.43 23.77 5.03
CA GLY A 238 30.83 23.98 4.67
C GLY A 238 31.64 22.68 4.69
N ILE A 239 31.52 21.89 5.76
CA ILE A 239 32.21 20.58 5.88
C ILE A 239 31.72 19.62 4.77
N TYR A 240 30.40 19.58 4.52
CA TYR A 240 29.81 18.79 3.44
C TYR A 240 30.38 19.18 2.07
N LEU A 241 30.44 20.49 1.77
CA LEU A 241 30.99 21.00 0.52
C LEU A 241 32.46 20.63 0.35
N GLU A 242 33.27 20.77 1.41
CA GLU A 242 34.69 20.41 1.38
C GLU A 242 34.91 18.92 1.08
N GLU A 243 34.06 18.03 1.61
CA GLU A 243 34.15 16.60 1.34
C GLU A 243 33.71 16.25 -0.10
N LYS A 244 32.62 16.85 -0.58
CA LYS A 244 31.98 16.44 -1.85
C LYS A 244 32.52 17.14 -3.10
N ILE A 245 33.17 18.30 -2.97
CA ILE A 245 33.63 19.05 -4.13
C ILE A 245 34.94 18.48 -4.71
N GLU A 246 34.89 18.08 -5.99
CA GLU A 246 36.07 17.58 -6.72
C GLU A 246 36.92 18.73 -7.33
N ILE A 247 36.38 19.94 -7.36
CA ILE A 247 37.07 21.13 -7.89
C ILE A 247 38.27 21.50 -7.00
N THR A 248 39.39 21.84 -7.65
CA THR A 248 40.67 22.17 -7.01
C THR A 248 41.11 23.62 -7.31
N GLY A 249 42.10 24.10 -6.58
CA GLY A 249 42.69 25.45 -6.76
C GLY A 249 41.76 26.58 -6.32
N ASP A 250 41.97 27.79 -6.87
CA ASP A 250 41.27 29.01 -6.46
C ASP A 250 39.75 28.96 -6.70
N LEU A 251 39.32 28.20 -7.73
CA LEU A 251 37.90 28.02 -8.05
C LEU A 251 37.14 27.27 -6.95
N ARG A 252 37.84 26.44 -6.16
CA ARG A 252 37.24 25.69 -5.04
C ARG A 252 36.64 26.64 -4.01
N ALA A 253 37.39 27.66 -3.59
CA ALA A 253 36.93 28.63 -2.60
C ALA A 253 35.75 29.47 -3.13
N GLU A 254 35.78 29.82 -4.41
CA GLU A 254 34.70 30.56 -5.08
C GLU A 254 33.38 29.76 -5.07
N VAL A 255 33.42 28.47 -5.42
CA VAL A 255 32.25 27.58 -5.41
C VAL A 255 31.73 27.37 -3.99
N ILE A 256 32.61 27.04 -3.03
CA ILE A 256 32.20 26.76 -1.64
C ILE A 256 31.51 27.99 -1.03
N ASN A 257 32.08 29.18 -1.19
CA ASN A 257 31.50 30.41 -0.64
C ASN A 257 30.15 30.72 -1.29
N SER A 258 30.05 30.61 -2.61
CA SER A 258 28.81 30.90 -3.35
C SER A 258 27.67 29.96 -2.95
N LEU A 259 27.95 28.65 -2.90
CA LEU A 259 26.94 27.66 -2.53
C LEU A 259 26.56 27.77 -1.05
N LYS A 260 27.52 27.96 -0.15
CA LYS A 260 27.26 28.13 1.28
C LYS A 260 26.40 29.35 1.58
N GLU A 261 26.64 30.48 0.89
CA GLU A 261 25.87 31.71 1.07
C GLU A 261 24.40 31.55 0.63
N LYS A 262 24.18 30.88 -0.52
CA LYS A 262 22.85 30.68 -1.11
C LYS A 262 22.09 29.47 -0.57
N ALA A 263 22.75 28.53 0.11
CA ALA A 263 22.13 27.28 0.55
C ALA A 263 20.93 27.45 1.50
N GLN A 264 20.87 28.56 2.26
CA GLN A 264 19.81 28.82 3.24
C GLN A 264 19.50 27.62 4.17
N GLY A 265 20.53 26.87 4.56
CA GLY A 265 20.38 25.68 5.42
C GLY A 265 19.88 24.41 4.71
N GLN A 266 19.79 24.38 3.37
CA GLN A 266 19.26 23.25 2.60
C GLN A 266 20.39 22.45 1.92
N PHE A 267 20.85 21.37 2.57
CA PHE A 267 21.80 20.41 1.99
C PHE A 267 21.32 19.84 0.66
N ARG A 268 20.02 19.60 0.50
CA ARG A 268 19.48 19.09 -0.78
C ARG A 268 19.68 20.07 -1.92
N TRP A 269 19.58 21.37 -1.67
CA TRP A 269 19.80 22.38 -2.71
C TRP A 269 21.27 22.36 -3.14
N VAL A 270 22.18 22.36 -2.16
CA VAL A 270 23.63 22.27 -2.38
C VAL A 270 24.00 21.02 -3.18
N ASP A 271 23.47 19.86 -2.79
CA ASP A 271 23.66 18.58 -3.46
C ASP A 271 23.17 18.59 -4.93
N CYS A 272 22.06 19.27 -5.23
CA CYS A 272 21.63 19.46 -6.62
C CYS A 272 22.60 20.36 -7.41
N GLN A 273 23.05 21.47 -6.81
CA GLN A 273 23.96 22.39 -7.49
C GLN A 273 25.32 21.75 -7.75
N LEU A 274 25.84 20.93 -6.82
CA LEU A 274 27.08 20.19 -7.04
C LEU A 274 26.98 19.27 -8.27
N ARG A 275 25.87 18.53 -8.41
CA ARG A 275 25.65 17.70 -9.62
C ARG A 275 25.55 18.53 -10.89
N ALA A 276 24.86 19.67 -10.85
CA ALA A 276 24.78 20.57 -12.01
C ALA A 276 26.16 21.13 -12.42
N LEU A 277 27.06 21.34 -11.45
CA LEU A 277 28.43 21.77 -11.73
C LEU A 277 29.30 20.68 -12.35
N GLU A 278 28.99 19.39 -12.13
CA GLU A 278 29.69 18.27 -12.80
C GLU A 278 29.51 18.35 -14.33
N ASP A 279 28.36 18.82 -14.80
CA ASP A 279 28.06 19.00 -16.23
C ASP A 279 28.91 20.11 -16.89
N CYS A 280 29.60 20.95 -16.11
CA CYS A 280 30.52 21.96 -16.63
C CYS A 280 31.84 21.37 -17.16
N GLY A 281 32.07 20.05 -16.98
CA GLY A 281 33.26 19.37 -17.49
C GLY A 281 34.58 19.88 -16.91
N GLY A 282 34.54 20.52 -15.73
CA GLY A 282 35.70 21.13 -15.07
C GLY A 282 36.21 22.42 -15.70
N LEU A 283 35.47 23.03 -16.64
CA LEU A 283 35.87 24.28 -17.30
C LEU A 283 35.56 25.49 -16.39
N PRO A 284 36.57 26.28 -15.94
CA PRO A 284 36.33 27.37 -14.99
C PRO A 284 35.36 28.46 -15.49
N GLY A 285 35.31 28.70 -16.80
CA GLY A 285 34.36 29.66 -17.39
C GLY A 285 32.91 29.19 -17.25
N ALA A 286 32.65 27.91 -17.59
CA ALA A 286 31.33 27.30 -17.47
C ALA A 286 30.88 27.20 -15.99
N VAL A 287 31.80 26.86 -15.09
CA VAL A 287 31.51 26.84 -13.64
C VAL A 287 31.08 28.22 -13.15
N ARG A 288 31.79 29.30 -13.54
CA ARG A 288 31.41 30.66 -13.12
C ARG A 288 30.09 31.12 -13.71
N GLU A 289 29.79 30.74 -14.94
CA GLU A 289 28.48 30.98 -15.56
C GLU A 289 27.36 30.27 -14.79
N ALA A 290 27.56 29.00 -14.44
CA ALA A 290 26.62 28.24 -13.61
C ALA A 290 26.46 28.83 -12.19
N LEU A 291 27.54 29.32 -11.57
CA LEU A 291 27.48 30.02 -10.28
C LEU A 291 26.70 31.35 -10.37
N ALA A 292 26.78 32.04 -11.50
CA ALA A 292 26.04 33.28 -11.73
C ALA A 292 24.53 33.03 -11.90
N ASP A 293 24.14 31.88 -12.46
CA ASP A 293 22.74 31.48 -12.74
C ASP A 293 22.17 30.47 -11.72
N LEU A 294 22.69 30.46 -10.48
CA LEU A 294 22.20 29.55 -9.44
C LEU A 294 20.72 29.82 -9.09
N PRO A 295 19.87 28.78 -9.00
CA PRO A 295 18.47 28.91 -8.61
C PRO A 295 18.31 29.41 -7.18
N GLU A 296 17.26 30.17 -6.91
CA GLU A 296 16.97 30.78 -5.61
C GLU A 296 16.64 29.75 -4.53
N ASP A 297 15.97 28.66 -4.91
CA ASP A 297 15.53 27.62 -3.99
C ASP A 297 15.40 26.24 -4.67
N LEU A 298 14.90 25.26 -3.90
CA LEU A 298 14.65 23.90 -4.39
C LEU A 298 13.58 23.83 -5.48
N GLU A 299 12.57 24.69 -5.43
CA GLU A 299 11.47 24.68 -6.39
C GLU A 299 11.96 25.13 -7.77
N GLN A 300 12.72 26.22 -7.84
CA GLN A 300 13.36 26.65 -9.08
C GLN A 300 14.37 25.61 -9.59
N THR A 301 15.10 24.94 -8.69
CA THR A 301 16.00 23.83 -9.05
C THR A 301 15.24 22.69 -9.74
N TYR A 302 14.07 22.30 -9.21
CA TYR A 302 13.25 21.24 -9.81
C TYR A 302 12.59 21.69 -11.12
N ASN A 303 12.16 22.95 -11.23
CA ASN A 303 11.65 23.52 -12.47
C ASN A 303 12.70 23.43 -13.60
N GLN A 304 13.93 23.87 -13.35
CA GLN A 304 15.02 23.78 -14.32
C GLN A 304 15.30 22.33 -14.73
N ALA A 305 15.38 21.40 -13.78
CA ALA A 305 15.58 19.97 -14.06
C ALA A 305 14.44 19.36 -14.89
N MET A 306 13.20 19.78 -14.64
CA MET A 306 12.03 19.37 -15.43
C MET A 306 12.09 19.93 -16.85
N GLU A 307 12.39 21.22 -17.02
CA GLU A 307 12.57 21.83 -18.34
C GLU A 307 13.64 21.12 -19.17
N GLN A 308 14.77 20.74 -18.56
CA GLN A 308 15.81 19.97 -19.24
C GLN A 308 15.31 18.58 -19.66
N THR A 309 14.58 17.90 -18.77
CA THR A 309 13.94 16.61 -19.06
C THR A 309 12.98 16.71 -20.26
N LEU A 310 12.24 17.82 -20.35
CA LEU A 310 11.26 18.09 -21.42
C LEU A 310 11.88 18.45 -22.77
N LYS A 311 13.09 19.02 -22.78
CA LYS A 311 13.85 19.32 -24.01
C LYS A 311 14.41 18.05 -24.68
N LYS A 312 14.52 16.93 -23.96
CA LYS A 312 15.04 15.66 -24.48
C LYS A 312 14.07 15.03 -25.50
N ARG A 313 14.62 14.30 -26.48
CA ARG A 313 13.83 13.49 -27.44
C ARG A 313 12.99 12.40 -26.77
N THR A 314 13.36 12.03 -25.54
CA THR A 314 12.76 10.98 -24.72
C THR A 314 11.65 11.50 -23.79
N LYS A 315 11.20 12.75 -23.92
CA LYS A 315 10.22 13.39 -23.02
C LYS A 315 8.94 12.58 -22.77
N GLN A 316 8.43 11.84 -23.77
CA GLN A 316 7.25 11.00 -23.61
C GLN A 316 7.50 9.83 -22.65
N TYR A 317 8.73 9.28 -22.63
CA TYR A 317 9.13 8.22 -21.72
C TYR A 317 9.37 8.76 -20.31
N ALA A 318 9.88 10.00 -20.19
CA ALA A 318 10.01 10.67 -18.90
C ALA A 318 8.65 10.81 -18.21
N HIS A 319 7.61 11.17 -18.96
CA HIS A 319 6.24 11.21 -18.45
C HIS A 319 5.80 9.88 -17.85
N HIS A 320 5.93 8.81 -18.62
CA HIS A 320 5.48 7.48 -18.21
C HIS A 320 6.22 7.02 -16.94
N VAL A 321 7.54 7.18 -16.90
CA VAL A 321 8.33 6.79 -15.73
C VAL A 321 7.95 7.60 -14.50
N LEU A 322 7.69 8.91 -14.62
CA LEU A 322 7.25 9.74 -13.50
C LEU A 322 5.87 9.31 -12.96
N LEU A 323 4.90 9.01 -13.83
CA LEU A 323 3.59 8.48 -13.40
C LEU A 323 3.74 7.17 -12.62
N TRP A 324 4.57 6.26 -13.10
CA TRP A 324 4.86 4.99 -12.43
C TRP A 324 5.58 5.19 -11.09
N LEU A 325 6.59 6.07 -11.01
CA LEU A 325 7.30 6.35 -9.76
C LEU A 325 6.40 7.00 -8.70
N LEU A 326 5.40 7.78 -9.12
CA LEU A 326 4.49 8.47 -8.21
C LEU A 326 3.40 7.55 -7.63
N TYR A 327 2.94 6.55 -8.39
CA TYR A 327 1.71 5.82 -8.06
C TYR A 327 1.83 4.28 -8.13
N SER A 328 3.00 3.72 -8.42
CA SER A 328 3.17 2.26 -8.42
C SER A 328 3.09 1.68 -7.01
N PHE A 329 2.34 0.60 -6.80
CA PHE A 329 2.20 -0.07 -5.49
C PHE A 329 3.39 -0.97 -5.10
N LYS A 330 4.49 -0.94 -5.85
CA LYS A 330 5.74 -1.64 -5.54
C LYS A 330 6.96 -0.82 -5.96
N PRO A 331 8.12 -1.03 -5.32
CA PRO A 331 9.38 -0.47 -5.81
C PRO A 331 9.67 -0.89 -7.25
N LEU A 332 10.17 0.06 -8.04
CA LEU A 332 10.49 -0.16 -9.46
C LEU A 332 12.00 -0.31 -9.62
N THR A 333 12.45 -1.32 -10.37
CA THR A 333 13.86 -1.47 -10.74
C THR A 333 14.10 -0.94 -12.14
N VAL A 334 15.37 -0.70 -12.51
CA VAL A 334 15.75 -0.36 -13.89
C VAL A 334 15.24 -1.41 -14.89
N SER A 335 15.22 -2.70 -14.52
CA SER A 335 14.69 -3.79 -15.35
C SER A 335 13.18 -3.65 -15.57
N ILE A 336 12.42 -3.41 -14.50
CA ILE A 336 10.97 -3.24 -14.59
C ILE A 336 10.63 -1.99 -15.42
N ILE A 337 11.36 -0.88 -15.23
CA ILE A 337 11.16 0.33 -16.05
C ILE A 337 11.47 0.04 -17.52
N GLN A 338 12.50 -0.74 -17.83
CA GLN A 338 12.79 -1.14 -19.20
C GLN A 338 11.61 -1.92 -19.83
N GLU A 339 10.97 -2.82 -19.09
CA GLU A 339 9.75 -3.51 -19.53
C GLU A 339 8.57 -2.54 -19.69
N ILE A 340 8.36 -1.61 -18.75
CA ILE A 340 7.32 -0.58 -18.83
C ILE A 340 7.47 0.26 -20.11
N LEU A 341 8.70 0.69 -20.41
CA LEU A 341 9.01 1.52 -21.57
C LEU A 341 8.87 0.76 -22.90
N ALA A 342 8.95 -0.57 -22.87
CA ALA A 342 8.72 -1.42 -24.03
C ALA A 342 7.24 -1.50 -24.42
N VAL A 343 6.33 -1.24 -23.47
CA VAL A 343 4.89 -1.31 -23.70
C VAL A 343 4.40 -0.01 -24.32
N ASN A 344 3.71 -0.13 -25.44
CA ASN A 344 2.97 0.97 -26.07
C ASN A 344 1.46 0.73 -25.94
N PRO A 345 0.80 1.34 -24.94
CA PRO A 345 -0.63 1.13 -24.71
C PRO A 345 -1.51 1.55 -25.90
N LYS A 346 -1.13 2.61 -26.61
CA LYS A 346 -1.95 3.17 -27.72
C LYS A 346 -2.13 2.18 -28.87
N ASN A 347 -1.11 1.38 -29.14
CA ASN A 347 -1.11 0.44 -30.27
C ASN A 347 -1.24 -1.03 -29.84
N SER A 348 -1.49 -1.33 -28.55
CA SER A 348 -1.50 -2.70 -27.99
C SER A 348 -0.27 -3.52 -28.37
N ARG A 349 0.94 -2.95 -28.25
CA ARG A 349 2.18 -3.66 -28.62
C ARG A 349 3.22 -3.58 -27.53
N VAL A 350 3.97 -4.67 -27.39
CA VAL A 350 5.21 -4.72 -26.60
C VAL A 350 6.37 -4.78 -27.59
N GLU A 351 7.22 -3.76 -27.56
CA GLU A 351 8.41 -3.70 -28.40
C GLU A 351 9.50 -4.61 -27.84
N LYS A 352 10.26 -5.28 -28.72
CA LYS A 352 11.43 -6.04 -28.27
C LYS A 352 12.54 -5.07 -27.90
N VAL A 353 12.94 -5.06 -26.64
CA VAL A 353 14.08 -4.28 -26.18
C VAL A 353 15.37 -5.06 -26.44
N ASP A 354 15.86 -5.03 -27.68
CA ASP A 354 17.13 -5.64 -28.06
C ASP A 354 18.24 -4.58 -28.21
N GLY A 355 19.42 -4.87 -27.64
CA GLY A 355 20.69 -4.26 -28.04
C GLY A 355 21.19 -3.02 -27.27
N MET A 356 20.39 -2.36 -26.42
CA MET A 356 20.87 -1.24 -25.57
C MET A 356 20.19 -1.20 -24.20
N LYS A 357 20.99 -1.06 -23.13
CA LYS A 357 20.47 -0.85 -21.77
C LYS A 357 19.86 0.55 -21.63
N VAL A 358 18.68 0.63 -21.03
CA VAL A 358 18.02 1.91 -20.72
C VAL A 358 18.85 2.68 -19.70
N GLN A 359 19.19 3.93 -20.03
CA GLN A 359 19.85 4.86 -19.12
C GLN A 359 18.81 5.83 -18.56
N ILE A 360 18.36 5.60 -17.33
CA ILE A 360 17.29 6.40 -16.71
C ILE A 360 17.66 7.89 -16.65
N ASN A 361 18.90 8.22 -16.30
CA ASN A 361 19.37 9.61 -16.27
C ASN A 361 19.42 10.27 -17.68
N GLY A 362 19.46 9.45 -18.73
CA GLY A 362 19.29 9.88 -20.11
C GLY A 362 17.84 10.23 -20.47
N ILE A 363 16.87 9.83 -19.65
CA ILE A 363 15.44 10.08 -19.83
C ILE A 363 14.99 11.19 -18.89
N ILE A 364 15.25 11.06 -17.58
CA ILE A 364 14.87 12.02 -16.54
C ILE A 364 16.14 12.57 -15.91
N ASP A 365 16.16 13.87 -15.58
CA ASP A 365 17.28 14.49 -14.86
C ASP A 365 17.56 13.81 -13.50
N SER A 366 18.84 13.62 -13.16
CA SER A 366 19.28 12.97 -11.91
C SER A 366 18.92 13.78 -10.65
N THR A 367 18.56 15.05 -10.81
CA THR A 367 18.00 15.90 -9.77
C THR A 367 16.61 15.41 -9.32
N LEU A 368 15.85 14.78 -10.21
CA LEU A 368 14.48 14.33 -9.98
C LEU A 368 14.39 12.84 -9.61
N VAL A 369 15.30 12.01 -10.12
CA VAL A 369 15.30 10.55 -9.88
C VAL A 369 16.64 10.05 -9.35
N ALA A 370 16.60 9.06 -8.47
CA ALA A 370 17.77 8.39 -7.93
C ALA A 370 17.70 6.89 -8.19
N ILE A 371 18.87 6.29 -8.40
CA ILE A 371 19.03 4.84 -8.58
C ILE A 371 19.93 4.35 -7.44
N ASP A 372 19.48 3.37 -6.67
CA ASP A 372 20.28 2.79 -5.60
C ASP A 372 21.23 1.68 -6.11
N THR A 373 22.04 1.13 -5.20
CA THR A 373 23.01 0.06 -5.50
C THR A 373 22.35 -1.25 -5.95
N TYR A 374 21.06 -1.43 -5.67
CA TYR A 374 20.25 -2.58 -6.07
C TYR A 374 19.46 -2.32 -7.35
N SER A 375 19.73 -1.22 -8.05
CA SER A 375 19.03 -0.77 -9.26
C SER A 375 17.55 -0.43 -9.02
N ASN A 376 17.13 -0.13 -7.79
CA ASN A 376 15.82 0.45 -7.53
C ASN A 376 15.84 1.91 -7.96
N VAL A 377 14.80 2.32 -8.66
CA VAL A 377 14.56 3.68 -9.14
C VAL A 377 13.48 4.29 -8.29
N GLN A 378 13.76 5.46 -7.74
CA GLN A 378 12.83 6.23 -6.93
C GLN A 378 12.96 7.72 -7.24
N LEU A 379 11.99 8.52 -6.81
CA LEU A 379 12.17 9.96 -6.78
C LEU A 379 13.33 10.31 -5.86
N ALA A 380 14.19 11.23 -6.31
CA ALA A 380 15.46 11.49 -5.65
C ALA A 380 15.29 12.03 -4.21
N HIS A 381 14.16 12.69 -3.94
CA HIS A 381 13.78 13.15 -2.61
C HIS A 381 12.26 13.31 -2.50
N ALA A 382 11.71 13.25 -1.27
CA ALA A 382 10.28 13.43 -1.02
C ALA A 382 9.73 14.78 -1.51
N SER A 383 10.53 15.85 -1.41
CA SER A 383 10.19 17.17 -1.96
C SER A 383 10.05 17.18 -3.49
N VAL A 384 10.65 16.23 -4.21
CA VAL A 384 10.40 16.07 -5.65
C VAL A 384 8.99 15.54 -5.88
N LYS A 385 8.55 14.55 -5.09
CA LYS A 385 7.16 14.04 -5.17
C LYS A 385 6.16 15.15 -4.91
N GLU A 386 6.38 15.92 -3.86
CA GLU A 386 5.55 17.08 -3.55
C GLU A 386 5.54 18.09 -4.69
N PHE A 387 6.71 18.51 -5.19
CA PHE A 387 6.82 19.43 -6.33
C PHE A 387 6.01 18.96 -7.54
N LEU A 388 6.13 17.67 -7.90
CA LEU A 388 5.40 17.09 -9.03
C LEU A 388 3.88 17.09 -8.82
N ILE A 389 3.42 16.97 -7.58
CA ILE A 389 1.99 16.97 -7.22
C ILE A 389 1.45 18.42 -7.07
N THR A 390 2.21 19.34 -6.47
CA THR A 390 1.73 20.69 -6.11
C THR A 390 1.69 21.66 -7.30
N GLN A 391 2.69 21.62 -8.19
CA GLN A 391 2.72 22.44 -9.41
C GLN A 391 1.55 22.15 -10.37
N TYR A 392 0.86 21.02 -10.19
CA TYR A 392 -0.31 20.66 -10.98
C TYR A 392 -1.63 21.26 -10.44
N ASN A 393 -1.76 21.42 -9.12
CA ASN A 393 -2.95 22.08 -8.52
C ASN A 393 -2.99 23.59 -8.77
N SER A 394 -1.82 24.20 -8.97
CA SER A 394 -1.71 25.62 -9.32
C SER A 394 -1.56 25.76 -10.83
N SER A 395 -2.69 25.76 -11.54
CA SER A 395 -2.78 26.21 -12.92
C SER A 395 -1.88 27.44 -13.11
N HIS A 396 -0.86 27.35 -13.97
CA HIS A 396 -0.12 28.39 -14.73
C HIS A 396 1.27 27.88 -15.23
N ALA A 397 1.77 26.72 -14.78
CA ALA A 397 2.95 26.07 -15.38
C ALA A 397 2.60 25.34 -16.70
N VAL A 398 2.53 26.11 -17.78
CA VAL A 398 2.79 25.76 -19.19
C VAL A 398 2.81 24.24 -19.53
N GLY A 399 1.63 23.67 -19.77
CA GLY A 399 1.29 22.78 -20.90
C GLY A 399 2.27 21.73 -21.46
N LEU A 400 3.19 21.14 -20.70
CA LEU A 400 4.17 20.17 -21.27
C LEU A 400 4.02 18.73 -20.75
N LEU A 401 3.54 18.50 -19.51
CA LEU A 401 3.21 17.18 -18.95
C LEU A 401 2.05 17.29 -17.96
N THR A 402 0.93 16.64 -18.24
CA THR A 402 -0.16 16.48 -17.26
C THR A 402 0.23 15.35 -16.31
N ILE A 403 0.58 15.63 -15.05
CA ILE A 403 0.80 14.60 -14.02
C ILE A 403 -0.40 14.64 -13.09
N ASP A 404 -1.30 13.70 -13.29
CA ASP A 404 -2.56 13.57 -12.57
C ASP A 404 -2.69 12.14 -12.01
N GLU A 405 -3.27 12.00 -10.82
CA GLU A 405 -3.41 10.70 -10.15
C GLU A 405 -4.30 9.76 -10.96
N GLN A 406 -5.42 10.27 -11.49
CA GLN A 406 -6.30 9.48 -12.34
C GLN A 406 -5.59 9.07 -13.62
N LEU A 407 -4.93 9.99 -14.32
CA LEU A 407 -4.15 9.67 -15.52
C LEU A 407 -3.05 8.64 -15.24
N ALA A 408 -2.38 8.72 -14.09
CA ALA A 408 -1.36 7.76 -13.69
C ALA A 408 -1.94 6.35 -13.55
N HIS A 409 -3.02 6.20 -12.79
CA HIS A 409 -3.67 4.93 -12.59
C HIS A 409 -4.25 4.35 -13.89
N GLU A 410 -4.84 5.19 -14.75
CA GLU A 410 -5.30 4.76 -16.07
C GLU A 410 -4.14 4.25 -16.94
N HIS A 411 -3.04 5.00 -16.99
CA HIS A 411 -1.87 4.64 -17.78
C HIS A 411 -1.19 3.36 -17.27
N ILE A 412 -1.05 3.22 -15.95
CA ILE A 412 -0.46 2.02 -15.34
C ILE A 412 -1.34 0.79 -15.63
N ALA A 413 -2.66 0.91 -15.47
CA ALA A 413 -3.59 -0.19 -15.75
C ALA A 413 -3.55 -0.61 -17.23
N GLN A 414 -3.57 0.36 -18.17
CA GLN A 414 -3.46 0.08 -19.60
C GLN A 414 -2.14 -0.65 -19.94
N THR A 415 -1.02 -0.17 -19.41
CA THR A 415 0.30 -0.80 -19.59
C THR A 415 0.31 -2.23 -19.06
N CYS A 416 -0.25 -2.47 -17.87
CA CYS A 416 -0.35 -3.82 -17.29
C CYS A 416 -1.18 -4.75 -18.18
N ILE A 417 -2.34 -4.30 -18.66
CA ILE A 417 -3.24 -5.11 -19.50
C ILE A 417 -2.55 -5.49 -20.82
N VAL A 418 -1.95 -4.52 -21.51
CA VAL A 418 -1.24 -4.78 -22.79
C VAL A 418 -0.06 -5.73 -22.58
N TYR A 419 0.67 -5.57 -21.49
CA TYR A 419 1.77 -6.47 -21.15
C TYR A 419 1.28 -7.90 -20.89
N LEU A 420 0.21 -8.07 -20.10
CA LEU A 420 -0.38 -9.38 -19.81
C LEU A 420 -0.89 -10.07 -21.08
N MET A 421 -1.55 -9.33 -21.97
CA MET A 421 -2.04 -9.88 -23.24
C MET A 421 -0.91 -10.50 -24.07
N GLU A 422 0.23 -9.82 -24.17
CA GLU A 422 1.37 -10.31 -24.94
C GLU A 422 2.08 -11.51 -24.28
N ILE A 423 2.42 -11.41 -22.98
CA ILE A 423 3.24 -12.43 -22.32
C ILE A 423 2.45 -13.73 -22.06
N LEU A 424 1.14 -13.60 -21.84
CA LEU A 424 0.27 -14.74 -21.59
C LEU A 424 -0.28 -15.33 -22.89
N ASP A 425 -0.15 -14.69 -24.04
CA ASP A 425 -0.49 -15.28 -25.35
C ASP A 425 0.66 -16.16 -25.87
N LYS A 426 1.91 -15.71 -25.72
CA LYS A 426 3.09 -16.32 -26.36
C LYS A 426 3.70 -17.53 -25.68
N ASN A 427 3.38 -17.79 -24.42
CA ASN A 427 4.05 -18.83 -23.64
C ASN A 427 3.17 -20.08 -23.45
N ASP A 428 3.70 -21.26 -23.83
CA ASP A 428 3.41 -22.50 -23.10
C ASP A 428 4.08 -22.35 -21.72
N VAL A 429 3.47 -21.60 -20.81
CA VAL A 429 3.96 -21.52 -19.44
C VAL A 429 3.66 -22.87 -18.81
N GLU A 430 4.61 -23.82 -18.92
CA GLU A 430 4.55 -25.05 -18.13
C GLU A 430 4.34 -24.67 -16.66
N ASP A 431 3.31 -25.26 -16.08
CA ASP A 431 2.65 -25.00 -14.80
C ASP A 431 3.56 -25.08 -13.53
N LYS A 432 4.88 -25.16 -13.69
CA LYS A 432 5.81 -25.62 -12.64
C LYS A 432 6.71 -24.57 -12.00
N THR A 433 6.71 -23.28 -12.36
CA THR A 433 7.72 -22.34 -11.83
C THR A 433 7.25 -20.91 -11.51
N PHE A 434 5.99 -20.67 -11.15
CA PHE A 434 5.56 -19.35 -10.67
C PHE A 434 6.23 -18.90 -9.35
N HIS A 435 6.71 -19.84 -8.51
CA HIS A 435 7.47 -19.50 -7.29
C HIS A 435 8.92 -19.05 -7.55
N LYS A 436 9.34 -18.92 -8.82
CA LYS A 436 10.70 -18.53 -9.24
C LYS A 436 10.73 -17.37 -10.24
N TRP A 437 9.62 -16.66 -10.48
CA TRP A 437 9.69 -15.44 -11.28
C TRP A 437 10.49 -14.37 -10.52
N PRO A 438 11.44 -13.68 -11.19
CA PRO A 438 11.99 -12.44 -10.67
C PRO A 438 10.87 -11.46 -10.34
N ILE A 439 11.14 -10.45 -9.51
CA ILE A 439 10.25 -9.30 -9.39
C ILE A 439 10.30 -8.57 -10.74
N ASP A 440 9.36 -8.88 -11.62
CA ASP A 440 9.22 -8.34 -12.98
C ASP A 440 7.88 -7.62 -13.16
N LEU A 441 7.67 -6.99 -14.32
CA LEU A 441 6.42 -6.27 -14.61
C LEU A 441 5.21 -7.22 -14.63
N GLY A 442 5.40 -8.49 -14.94
CA GLY A 442 4.31 -9.47 -15.02
C GLY A 442 3.71 -9.77 -13.65
N SER A 443 4.56 -9.98 -12.64
CA SER A 443 4.11 -10.15 -11.25
C SER A 443 3.34 -8.93 -10.73
N TYR A 444 3.82 -7.72 -11.07
CA TYR A 444 3.14 -6.48 -10.75
C TYR A 444 1.78 -6.39 -11.44
N ALA A 445 1.75 -6.62 -12.75
CA ALA A 445 0.56 -6.51 -13.57
C ALA A 445 -0.54 -7.44 -13.08
N VAL A 446 -0.23 -8.73 -12.83
CA VAL A 446 -1.19 -9.72 -12.29
C VAL A 446 -1.88 -9.24 -11.02
N GLN A 447 -1.13 -8.58 -10.13
CA GLN A 447 -1.62 -8.17 -8.80
C GLN A 447 -2.39 -6.87 -8.82
N PHE A 448 -1.98 -5.89 -9.63
CA PHE A 448 -2.40 -4.49 -9.42
C PHE A 448 -3.17 -3.86 -10.57
N TRP A 449 -3.29 -4.49 -11.75
CA TRP A 449 -4.04 -3.86 -12.84
C TRP A 449 -5.49 -3.56 -12.46
N THR A 450 -6.16 -4.47 -11.74
CA THR A 450 -7.54 -4.28 -11.25
C THR A 450 -7.63 -3.21 -10.17
N THR A 451 -6.63 -3.14 -9.29
CA THR A 451 -6.55 -2.12 -8.23
C THR A 451 -6.41 -0.72 -8.82
N HIS A 452 -5.56 -0.55 -9.83
CA HIS A 452 -5.43 0.72 -10.54
C HIS A 452 -6.72 1.12 -11.26
N THR A 453 -7.36 0.19 -11.97
CA THR A 453 -8.65 0.45 -12.62
C THR A 453 -9.73 0.90 -11.62
N ARG A 454 -9.81 0.24 -10.46
CA ARG A 454 -10.81 0.59 -9.42
C ARG A 454 -10.67 2.02 -8.90
N LEU A 455 -9.45 2.56 -8.87
CA LEU A 455 -9.19 3.93 -8.38
C LEU A 455 -9.63 5.03 -9.36
N VAL A 456 -9.91 4.67 -10.62
CA VAL A 456 -10.30 5.59 -11.68
C VAL A 456 -11.71 5.32 -12.22
N GLU A 457 -12.33 4.23 -11.79
CA GLU A 457 -13.68 3.86 -12.20
C GLU A 457 -14.71 4.96 -11.86
N GLY A 458 -15.60 5.26 -12.80
CA GLY A 458 -16.63 6.29 -12.65
C GLY A 458 -16.16 7.74 -12.76
N LYS A 459 -14.86 7.99 -13.02
CA LYS A 459 -14.31 9.36 -13.10
C LYS A 459 -14.22 9.92 -14.52
N ASP A 460 -14.10 9.08 -15.55
CA ASP A 460 -14.13 9.51 -16.96
C ASP A 460 -14.71 8.41 -17.86
N ASN A 461 -15.66 8.78 -18.73
CA ASN A 461 -16.32 7.88 -19.67
C ASN A 461 -15.59 7.78 -21.02
N GLU A 462 -14.63 8.67 -21.31
CA GLU A 462 -13.87 8.68 -22.58
C GLU A 462 -12.50 7.99 -22.48
N SER A 463 -12.17 7.37 -21.34
CA SER A 463 -10.86 6.74 -21.13
C SER A 463 -10.59 5.57 -22.09
N GLN A 464 -9.39 5.55 -22.68
CA GLN A 464 -8.91 4.40 -23.47
C GLN A 464 -8.72 3.14 -22.62
N LEU A 465 -8.69 3.25 -21.28
CA LEU A 465 -8.58 2.10 -20.39
C LEU A 465 -9.72 1.10 -20.59
N HIS A 466 -10.95 1.61 -20.75
CA HIS A 466 -12.12 0.78 -21.00
C HIS A 466 -11.92 -0.13 -22.23
N LEU A 467 -11.42 0.44 -23.34
CA LEU A 467 -11.17 -0.31 -24.57
C LEU A 467 -10.15 -1.43 -24.36
N LYS A 468 -9.14 -1.21 -23.50
CA LYS A 468 -8.14 -2.24 -23.16
C LYS A 468 -8.70 -3.34 -22.29
N ILE A 469 -9.56 -3.02 -21.33
CA ILE A 469 -10.23 -4.04 -20.50
C ILE A 469 -11.11 -4.92 -21.38
N VAL A 470 -11.89 -4.30 -22.28
CA VAL A 470 -12.72 -5.02 -23.25
C VAL A 470 -11.86 -5.89 -24.18
N GLU A 471 -10.79 -5.34 -24.75
CA GLU A 471 -9.84 -6.08 -25.61
C GLU A 471 -9.29 -7.31 -24.88
N PHE A 472 -8.90 -7.16 -23.61
CA PHE A 472 -8.37 -8.24 -22.80
C PHE A 472 -9.41 -9.31 -22.46
N ALA A 473 -10.62 -8.91 -22.08
CA ALA A 473 -11.70 -9.81 -21.74
C ALA A 473 -12.26 -10.59 -22.95
N THR A 474 -12.16 -10.02 -24.16
CA THR A 474 -12.81 -10.57 -25.35
C THR A 474 -11.82 -11.17 -26.34
N ILE A 475 -10.96 -10.36 -26.94
CA ILE A 475 -9.96 -10.79 -27.92
C ILE A 475 -8.85 -11.57 -27.20
N GLY A 476 -8.42 -11.09 -26.04
CA GLY A 476 -7.40 -11.70 -25.19
C GLY A 476 -7.92 -12.77 -24.23
N VAL A 477 -9.08 -13.39 -24.47
CA VAL A 477 -9.77 -14.24 -23.48
C VAL A 477 -8.91 -15.39 -22.93
N LEU A 478 -8.01 -15.97 -23.74
CA LEU A 478 -7.07 -17.01 -23.28
C LEU A 478 -6.02 -16.43 -22.31
N SER A 479 -5.47 -15.25 -22.64
CA SER A 479 -4.58 -14.50 -21.74
C SER A 479 -5.30 -14.08 -20.46
N PHE A 480 -6.58 -13.71 -20.55
CA PHE A 480 -7.41 -13.39 -19.39
C PHE A 480 -7.63 -14.60 -18.49
N GLN A 481 -7.96 -15.76 -19.06
CA GLN A 481 -8.12 -17.02 -18.32
C GLN A 481 -6.82 -17.41 -17.61
N ARG A 482 -5.68 -17.31 -18.30
CA ARG A 482 -4.36 -17.54 -17.70
C ARG A 482 -4.07 -16.55 -16.56
N TRP A 483 -4.40 -15.28 -16.74
CA TRP A 483 -4.29 -14.29 -15.66
C TRP A 483 -5.14 -14.69 -14.45
N ALA A 484 -6.39 -15.07 -14.68
CA ALA A 484 -7.32 -15.46 -13.62
C ALA A 484 -6.81 -16.66 -12.82
N GLU A 485 -6.28 -17.69 -13.48
CA GLU A 485 -5.68 -18.85 -12.81
C GLU A 485 -4.51 -18.45 -11.90
N ILE A 486 -3.64 -17.55 -12.37
CA ILE A 486 -2.51 -17.05 -11.58
C ILE A 486 -3.00 -16.19 -10.41
N PHE A 487 -3.98 -15.31 -10.67
CA PHE A 487 -4.59 -14.44 -9.68
C PHE A 487 -5.21 -15.25 -8.52
N GLU A 488 -5.99 -16.30 -8.84
CA GLU A 488 -6.60 -17.18 -7.85
C GLU A 488 -5.57 -17.93 -6.98
N ARG A 489 -4.46 -18.34 -7.60
CA ARG A 489 -3.32 -18.94 -6.87
C ARG A 489 -2.70 -17.94 -5.91
N PHE A 490 -2.48 -16.71 -6.36
CA PHE A 490 -1.84 -15.66 -5.58
C PHE A 490 -2.65 -15.28 -4.33
N TRP A 491 -3.96 -15.09 -4.47
CA TRP A 491 -4.83 -14.65 -3.38
C TRP A 491 -5.46 -15.78 -2.56
N ASN A 492 -5.16 -17.02 -2.93
CA ASN A 492 -5.74 -18.22 -2.35
C ASN A 492 -7.26 -18.13 -2.16
N CYS A 493 -7.93 -17.73 -3.23
CA CYS A 493 -9.35 -17.45 -3.24
C CYS A 493 -10.17 -18.64 -2.69
N SER A 494 -11.03 -18.39 -1.71
CA SER A 494 -11.75 -19.44 -0.98
C SER A 494 -12.86 -20.13 -1.77
N TRP A 495 -13.17 -19.68 -2.98
CA TRP A 495 -14.13 -20.30 -3.89
C TRP A 495 -13.51 -21.34 -4.83
N LYS A 496 -12.27 -21.77 -4.56
CA LYS A 496 -11.48 -22.76 -5.34
C LYS A 496 -12.08 -24.17 -5.45
N GLU A 497 -13.29 -24.42 -4.96
CA GLU A 497 -14.01 -25.64 -5.30
C GLU A 497 -14.39 -25.60 -6.79
N ASP A 498 -14.43 -26.73 -7.50
CA ASP A 498 -14.59 -26.88 -8.98
C ASP A 498 -15.72 -26.06 -9.64
N VAL A 499 -16.56 -25.44 -8.83
CA VAL A 499 -17.81 -24.73 -9.12
C VAL A 499 -17.65 -23.55 -10.07
N TRP A 500 -16.56 -22.77 -9.97
CA TRP A 500 -16.32 -21.59 -10.82
C TRP A 500 -15.10 -21.73 -11.73
N LYS A 501 -14.66 -22.97 -12.00
CA LYS A 501 -13.57 -23.21 -12.95
C LYS A 501 -13.93 -22.61 -14.32
N ASN A 502 -13.01 -21.82 -14.88
CA ASN A 502 -13.22 -21.07 -16.13
C ASN A 502 -14.37 -20.04 -16.05
N ALA A 503 -14.57 -19.41 -14.89
CA ALA A 503 -15.52 -18.31 -14.77
C ALA A 503 -15.25 -17.21 -15.80
N SER A 504 -16.32 -16.51 -16.16
CA SER A 504 -16.28 -15.53 -17.24
C SER A 504 -15.49 -14.27 -16.85
N PRO A 505 -14.98 -13.48 -17.81
CA PRO A 505 -14.35 -12.20 -17.49
C PRO A 505 -15.23 -11.30 -16.62
N THR A 506 -16.53 -11.22 -16.92
CA THR A 506 -17.49 -10.47 -16.12
C THR A 506 -17.53 -10.92 -14.65
N PHE A 507 -17.41 -12.22 -14.35
CA PHE A 507 -17.29 -12.70 -12.97
C PHE A 507 -16.10 -12.06 -12.23
N TYR A 508 -14.91 -12.08 -12.83
CA TYR A 508 -13.71 -11.56 -12.19
C TYR A 508 -13.73 -10.04 -12.06
N LEU A 509 -14.30 -9.33 -13.04
CA LEU A 509 -14.44 -7.89 -12.96
C LEU A 509 -15.39 -7.47 -11.84
N ILE A 510 -16.55 -8.11 -11.72
CA ILE A 510 -17.49 -7.84 -10.61
C ILE A 510 -16.86 -8.22 -9.27
N TRP A 511 -16.16 -9.34 -9.21
CA TRP A 511 -15.43 -9.77 -8.01
C TRP A 511 -14.44 -8.69 -7.55
N GLU A 512 -13.68 -8.13 -8.50
CA GLU A 512 -12.74 -7.04 -8.26
C GLU A 512 -13.40 -5.68 -8.12
N GLY A 513 -14.73 -5.59 -8.14
CA GLY A 513 -15.49 -4.36 -7.99
C GLY A 513 -15.37 -3.40 -9.15
N LEU A 514 -15.05 -3.89 -10.36
CA LEU A 514 -14.96 -3.14 -11.61
C LEU A 514 -16.33 -3.09 -12.31
N LEU A 515 -17.28 -2.37 -11.71
CA LEU A 515 -18.70 -2.41 -12.07
C LEU A 515 -19.00 -1.74 -13.41
N GLN A 516 -18.37 -0.61 -13.72
CA GLN A 516 -18.54 0.10 -14.98
C GLN A 516 -17.95 -0.71 -16.14
N ALA A 517 -16.77 -1.29 -15.93
CA ALA A 517 -16.16 -2.18 -16.93
C ALA A 517 -17.03 -3.42 -17.19
N SER A 518 -17.63 -3.97 -16.13
CA SER A 518 -18.57 -5.11 -16.23
C SER A 518 -19.81 -4.74 -17.06
N ASP A 519 -20.45 -3.60 -16.79
CA ASP A 519 -21.62 -3.15 -17.55
C ASP A 519 -21.29 -2.93 -19.05
N GLN A 520 -20.13 -2.34 -19.34
CA GLN A 520 -19.69 -2.13 -20.71
C GLN A 520 -19.48 -3.43 -21.49
N ILE A 521 -18.88 -4.44 -20.86
CA ILE A 521 -18.72 -5.77 -21.47
C ILE A 521 -20.08 -6.41 -21.72
N LEU A 522 -20.99 -6.38 -20.73
CA LEU A 522 -22.34 -6.92 -20.90
C LEU A 522 -23.13 -6.24 -22.04
N ASN A 523 -22.88 -4.95 -22.29
CA ASN A 523 -23.50 -4.21 -23.39
C ASN A 523 -22.90 -4.55 -24.77
N ALA A 524 -21.59 -4.76 -24.84
CA ALA A 524 -20.87 -4.89 -26.10
C ALA A 524 -20.64 -6.35 -26.52
N TYR A 525 -20.57 -7.29 -25.57
CA TYR A 525 -20.17 -8.68 -25.78
C TYR A 525 -20.98 -9.62 -24.88
N PRO A 526 -22.07 -10.21 -25.38
CA PRO A 526 -22.85 -11.18 -24.60
C PRO A 526 -22.02 -12.44 -24.34
N GLU A 527 -21.64 -12.65 -23.08
CA GLU A 527 -20.95 -13.86 -22.64
C GLU A 527 -21.94 -15.04 -22.53
N SER A 528 -21.47 -16.25 -22.85
CA SER A 528 -22.31 -17.44 -22.83
C SER A 528 -22.58 -18.01 -21.42
N ASP A 529 -21.75 -17.66 -20.43
CA ASP A 529 -21.87 -18.18 -19.06
C ASP A 529 -21.81 -17.06 -18.01
N LEU A 530 -22.98 -16.57 -17.61
CA LEU A 530 -23.14 -15.50 -16.62
C LEU A 530 -23.50 -16.01 -15.21
N LYS A 531 -23.51 -17.32 -14.99
CA LYS A 531 -23.95 -17.90 -13.71
C LYS A 531 -23.11 -17.43 -12.52
N GLY A 532 -21.78 -17.42 -12.70
CA GLY A 532 -20.86 -16.95 -11.67
C GLY A 532 -21.02 -15.46 -11.45
N ALA A 533 -21.14 -14.68 -12.54
CA ALA A 533 -21.32 -13.23 -12.48
C ALA A 533 -22.56 -12.85 -11.66
N LEU A 534 -23.69 -13.53 -11.85
CA LEU A 534 -24.91 -13.30 -11.08
C LEU A 534 -24.73 -13.62 -9.59
N TYR A 535 -24.04 -14.72 -9.29
CA TYR A 535 -23.69 -15.08 -7.92
C TYR A 535 -22.83 -14.01 -7.24
N VAL A 536 -21.76 -13.54 -7.88
CA VAL A 536 -20.87 -12.52 -7.27
C VAL A 536 -21.54 -11.16 -7.18
N ALA A 537 -22.34 -10.75 -8.16
CA ALA A 537 -23.11 -9.51 -8.09
C ALA A 537 -24.08 -9.53 -6.90
N SER A 538 -24.75 -10.66 -6.67
CA SER A 538 -25.66 -10.86 -5.53
C SER A 538 -24.89 -10.86 -4.20
N ARG A 539 -23.73 -11.53 -4.16
CA ARG A 539 -22.85 -11.58 -2.99
C ARG A 539 -22.23 -10.22 -2.64
N HIS A 540 -21.98 -9.36 -3.61
CA HIS A 540 -21.42 -8.04 -3.36
C HIS A 540 -22.49 -6.93 -3.32
N CYS A 541 -23.77 -7.32 -3.32
CA CYS A 541 -24.91 -6.41 -3.21
C CYS A 541 -25.04 -5.38 -4.36
N HIS A 542 -24.65 -5.76 -5.58
CA HIS A 542 -24.73 -4.90 -6.77
C HIS A 542 -26.06 -5.08 -7.52
N ALA A 543 -27.14 -4.49 -7.00
CA ALA A 543 -28.50 -4.68 -7.50
C ALA A 543 -28.68 -4.33 -8.99
N ASP A 544 -28.08 -3.23 -9.46
CA ASP A 544 -28.17 -2.80 -10.87
C ASP A 544 -27.54 -3.83 -11.81
N LEU A 545 -26.40 -4.41 -11.41
CA LEU A 545 -25.75 -5.48 -12.18
C LEU A 545 -26.53 -6.79 -12.11
N VAL A 546 -27.19 -7.11 -11.00
CA VAL A 546 -28.08 -8.29 -10.93
C VAL A 546 -29.20 -8.17 -11.97
N LEU A 547 -29.89 -7.03 -12.03
CA LEU A 547 -30.91 -6.77 -13.05
C LEU A 547 -30.35 -6.88 -14.46
N LYS A 548 -29.17 -6.27 -14.69
CA LYS A 548 -28.50 -6.31 -15.99
C LYS A 548 -28.17 -7.74 -16.42
N LEU A 549 -27.55 -8.53 -15.55
CA LEU A 549 -27.16 -9.92 -15.80
C LEU A 549 -28.38 -10.80 -16.12
N LEU A 550 -29.49 -10.63 -15.39
CA LEU A 550 -30.75 -11.32 -15.68
C LEU A 550 -31.30 -10.91 -17.05
N SER A 551 -31.27 -9.62 -17.39
CA SER A 551 -31.69 -9.15 -18.72
C SER A 551 -30.80 -9.67 -19.86
N CYS A 552 -29.53 -9.98 -19.56
CA CYS A 552 -28.58 -10.61 -20.48
C CYS A 552 -28.71 -12.15 -20.52
N GLY A 553 -29.67 -12.74 -19.80
CA GLY A 553 -29.96 -14.18 -19.84
C GLY A 553 -29.18 -15.03 -18.83
N ALA A 554 -28.64 -14.44 -17.76
CA ALA A 554 -28.07 -15.21 -16.66
C ALA A 554 -29.11 -16.17 -16.07
N ASP A 555 -28.74 -17.45 -15.89
CA ASP A 555 -29.59 -18.43 -15.23
C ASP A 555 -29.73 -18.09 -13.75
N VAL A 556 -30.91 -17.62 -13.37
CA VAL A 556 -31.28 -17.22 -11.99
C VAL A 556 -31.12 -18.37 -10.98
N ASN A 557 -31.23 -19.62 -11.45
CA ASN A 557 -31.20 -20.83 -10.63
C ASN A 557 -29.86 -21.55 -10.67
N ALA A 558 -28.85 -20.97 -11.33
CA ALA A 558 -27.56 -21.59 -11.43
C ALA A 558 -26.95 -21.81 -10.04
N GLN A 559 -26.54 -23.05 -9.79
CA GLN A 559 -25.96 -23.44 -8.51
C GLN A 559 -24.46 -23.17 -8.51
N GLY A 560 -23.97 -22.64 -7.38
CA GLY A 560 -22.56 -22.54 -7.10
C GLY A 560 -22.19 -21.59 -5.96
N GLY A 561 -20.89 -21.58 -5.64
CA GLY A 561 -20.32 -20.82 -4.53
C GLY A 561 -20.70 -21.33 -3.14
N SER A 562 -20.09 -20.74 -2.11
CA SER A 562 -20.25 -21.15 -0.71
C SER A 562 -21.69 -21.00 -0.19
N TYR A 563 -22.46 -20.07 -0.75
CA TYR A 563 -23.88 -19.88 -0.38
C TYR A 563 -24.83 -20.76 -1.18
N GLY A 564 -24.40 -21.42 -2.27
CA GLY A 564 -25.22 -22.36 -3.03
C GLY A 564 -25.85 -21.79 -4.31
N ASN A 565 -26.36 -20.56 -4.30
CA ASN A 565 -26.79 -19.82 -5.50
C ASN A 565 -26.90 -18.31 -5.21
N ALA A 566 -27.32 -17.52 -6.21
CA ALA A 566 -27.49 -16.07 -6.10
C ALA A 566 -28.53 -15.65 -5.03
N LEU A 567 -29.67 -16.32 -4.96
CA LEU A 567 -30.75 -16.03 -3.99
C LEU A 567 -30.27 -16.27 -2.56
N GLN A 568 -29.60 -17.40 -2.32
CA GLN A 568 -29.05 -17.74 -1.02
C GLN A 568 -27.95 -16.76 -0.58
N ALA A 569 -27.10 -16.30 -1.51
CA ALA A 569 -26.09 -15.29 -1.23
C ALA A 569 -26.74 -13.95 -0.82
N ALA A 570 -27.75 -13.48 -1.56
CA ALA A 570 -28.48 -12.26 -1.25
C ALA A 570 -29.20 -12.32 0.11
N ALA A 571 -29.84 -13.47 0.41
CA ALA A 571 -30.51 -13.71 1.69
C ALA A 571 -29.52 -13.72 2.86
N ALA A 572 -28.39 -14.40 2.73
CA ALA A 572 -27.34 -14.46 3.77
C ALA A 572 -26.73 -13.08 4.09
N LEU A 573 -26.71 -12.18 3.11
CA LEU A 573 -26.15 -10.83 3.25
C LEU A 573 -27.19 -9.77 3.57
N GLY A 574 -28.47 -10.17 3.73
CA GLY A 574 -29.53 -9.28 4.15
C GLY A 574 -30.00 -8.30 3.07
N ASN A 575 -29.78 -8.58 1.78
CA ASN A 575 -30.17 -7.68 0.69
C ASN A 575 -31.57 -8.01 0.16
N GLU A 576 -32.60 -7.44 0.81
CA GLU A 576 -34.00 -7.65 0.46
C GLU A 576 -34.34 -7.24 -0.98
N GLY A 577 -33.75 -6.15 -1.48
CA GLY A 577 -33.97 -5.69 -2.85
C GLY A 577 -33.52 -6.72 -3.90
N ILE A 578 -32.32 -7.29 -3.73
CA ILE A 578 -31.82 -8.35 -4.63
C ILE A 578 -32.63 -9.63 -4.48
N VAL A 579 -33.05 -10.00 -3.26
CA VAL A 579 -33.93 -11.16 -3.02
C VAL A 579 -35.22 -11.03 -3.83
N ASN A 580 -35.89 -9.87 -3.75
CA ASN A 580 -37.12 -9.61 -4.49
C ASN A 580 -36.90 -9.69 -6.01
N VAL A 581 -35.85 -9.05 -6.52
CA VAL A 581 -35.50 -9.10 -7.95
C VAL A 581 -35.28 -10.54 -8.43
N LEU A 582 -34.53 -11.35 -7.68
CA LEU A 582 -34.26 -12.74 -8.06
C LEU A 582 -35.55 -13.57 -8.06
N LEU A 583 -36.41 -13.43 -7.04
CA LEU A 583 -37.68 -14.15 -6.94
C LEU A 583 -38.67 -13.74 -8.06
N GLU A 584 -38.74 -12.45 -8.38
CA GLU A 584 -39.55 -11.94 -9.50
C GLU A 584 -39.10 -12.49 -10.86
N ASN A 585 -37.80 -12.81 -10.99
CA ASN A 585 -37.22 -13.42 -12.19
C ASN A 585 -37.18 -14.96 -12.13
N GLY A 586 -37.92 -15.58 -11.21
CA GLY A 586 -38.12 -17.04 -11.19
C GLY A 586 -37.05 -17.83 -10.43
N ALA A 587 -36.35 -17.22 -9.48
CA ALA A 587 -35.50 -17.95 -8.55
C ALA A 587 -36.33 -19.00 -7.76
N ASP A 588 -35.84 -20.24 -7.72
CA ASP A 588 -36.40 -21.31 -6.92
C ASP A 588 -36.13 -21.04 -5.44
N VAL A 589 -37.18 -20.59 -4.75
CA VAL A 589 -37.18 -20.28 -3.32
C VAL A 589 -36.75 -21.47 -2.45
N ASN A 590 -36.93 -22.70 -2.95
CA ASN A 590 -36.65 -23.95 -2.24
C ASN A 590 -35.38 -24.66 -2.73
N ALA A 591 -34.60 -24.04 -3.61
CA ALA A 591 -33.34 -24.59 -4.10
C ALA A 591 -32.41 -24.92 -2.91
N GLN A 592 -31.96 -26.18 -2.88
CA GLN A 592 -31.05 -26.66 -1.85
C GLN A 592 -29.60 -26.52 -2.28
N GLY A 593 -28.72 -26.14 -1.36
CA GLY A 593 -27.29 -26.05 -1.58
C GLY A 593 -26.59 -25.14 -0.59
N GLY A 594 -25.27 -25.01 -0.75
CA GLY A 594 -24.46 -24.10 0.06
C GLY A 594 -24.41 -24.45 1.55
N GLN A 595 -23.70 -23.61 2.31
CA GLN A 595 -23.46 -23.84 3.75
C GLN A 595 -24.72 -23.73 4.63
N TYR A 596 -25.71 -22.95 4.21
CA TYR A 596 -26.95 -22.74 4.97
C TYR A 596 -28.09 -23.68 4.54
N GLY A 597 -27.92 -24.44 3.46
CA GLY A 597 -28.90 -25.40 2.99
C GLY A 597 -29.95 -24.81 2.05
N ASN A 598 -30.52 -23.64 2.35
CA ASN A 598 -31.44 -22.91 1.47
C ASN A 598 -31.53 -21.41 1.83
N ALA A 599 -32.30 -20.64 1.04
CA ALA A 599 -32.41 -19.19 1.21
C ALA A 599 -33.09 -18.79 2.53
N LEU A 600 -34.09 -19.55 2.99
CA LEU A 600 -34.80 -19.29 4.25
C LEU A 600 -33.85 -19.41 5.43
N GLN A 601 -33.09 -20.51 5.50
CA GLN A 601 -32.09 -20.71 6.55
C GLN A 601 -30.98 -19.64 6.50
N ALA A 602 -30.55 -19.23 5.31
CA ALA A 602 -29.59 -18.14 5.14
C ALA A 602 -30.12 -16.80 5.70
N ALA A 603 -31.36 -16.44 5.42
CA ALA A 603 -32.01 -15.23 5.94
C ALA A 603 -32.15 -15.25 7.47
N VAL A 604 -32.48 -16.41 8.04
CA VAL A 604 -32.56 -16.62 9.49
C VAL A 604 -31.19 -16.43 10.14
N ALA A 605 -30.13 -17.01 9.57
CA ALA A 605 -28.76 -16.85 10.06
C ALA A 605 -28.30 -15.38 10.01
N ALA A 606 -28.73 -14.64 8.98
CA ALA A 606 -28.51 -13.20 8.84
C ALA A 606 -29.37 -12.34 9.80
N LYS A 607 -30.32 -12.95 10.53
CA LYS A 607 -31.29 -12.31 11.42
C LYS A 607 -32.17 -11.27 10.72
N ASN A 608 -32.43 -11.45 9.42
CA ASN A 608 -33.25 -10.53 8.65
C ASN A 608 -34.69 -11.05 8.54
N GLU A 609 -35.55 -10.57 9.44
CA GLU A 609 -36.97 -10.96 9.49
C GLU A 609 -37.75 -10.58 8.22
N GLY A 610 -37.44 -9.44 7.59
CA GLY A 610 -38.09 -9.01 6.34
C GLY A 610 -37.89 -10.02 5.22
N ILE A 611 -36.66 -10.49 5.03
CA ILE A 611 -36.34 -11.53 4.04
C ILE A 611 -36.99 -12.86 4.41
N VAL A 612 -37.04 -13.22 5.70
CA VAL A 612 -37.75 -14.44 6.16
C VAL A 612 -39.22 -14.40 5.75
N ASN A 613 -39.90 -13.28 6.01
CA ASN A 613 -41.31 -13.10 5.63
C ASN A 613 -41.49 -13.19 4.12
N VAL A 614 -40.68 -12.48 3.32
CA VAL A 614 -40.73 -12.53 1.85
C VAL A 614 -40.56 -13.96 1.34
N LEU A 615 -39.60 -14.71 1.85
CA LEU A 615 -39.35 -16.09 1.40
C LEU A 615 -40.52 -17.02 1.76
N LEU A 616 -41.09 -16.90 2.96
CA LEU A 616 -42.27 -17.68 3.38
C LEU A 616 -43.50 -17.34 2.53
N GLU A 617 -43.76 -16.06 2.27
CA GLU A 617 -44.82 -15.59 1.38
C GLU A 617 -44.67 -16.15 -0.05
N LYS A 618 -43.42 -16.34 -0.50
CA LYS A 618 -43.10 -16.93 -1.81
C LYS A 618 -43.07 -18.47 -1.80
N GLY A 619 -43.44 -19.11 -0.69
CA GLY A 619 -43.60 -20.57 -0.60
C GLY A 619 -42.35 -21.33 -0.15
N ALA A 620 -41.43 -20.68 0.57
CA ALA A 620 -40.32 -21.37 1.21
C ALA A 620 -40.82 -22.47 2.16
N HIS A 621 -40.25 -23.67 2.05
CA HIS A 621 -40.56 -24.79 2.92
C HIS A 621 -39.97 -24.55 4.32
N VAL A 622 -40.81 -24.12 5.26
CA VAL A 622 -40.43 -23.79 6.65
C VAL A 622 -39.67 -24.92 7.36
N ASN A 623 -40.00 -26.18 7.04
CA ASN A 623 -39.41 -27.38 7.63
C ASN A 623 -38.34 -28.04 6.74
N ALA A 624 -37.85 -27.35 5.71
CA ALA A 624 -36.79 -27.89 4.86
C ALA A 624 -35.52 -28.17 5.68
N GLN A 625 -35.05 -29.41 5.59
CA GLN A 625 -33.82 -29.85 6.22
C GLN A 625 -32.61 -29.57 5.31
N GLY A 626 -31.47 -29.23 5.92
CA GLY A 626 -30.19 -29.00 5.25
C GLY A 626 -29.34 -27.97 5.97
N GLY A 627 -28.12 -27.75 5.48
CA GLY A 627 -27.21 -26.73 6.01
C GLY A 627 -26.66 -27.00 7.40
N GLN A 628 -25.89 -26.05 7.92
CA GLN A 628 -25.19 -26.15 9.21
C GLN A 628 -26.12 -26.24 10.44
N TYR A 629 -27.34 -25.72 10.34
CA TYR A 629 -28.29 -25.64 11.46
C TYR A 629 -29.42 -26.66 11.36
N SER A 630 -29.33 -27.59 10.41
CA SER A 630 -30.36 -28.60 10.08
C SER A 630 -31.67 -28.03 9.55
N ASN A 631 -32.28 -27.00 10.15
CA ASN A 631 -33.48 -26.33 9.66
C ASN A 631 -33.57 -24.86 10.12
N ALA A 632 -34.55 -24.12 9.59
CA ALA A 632 -34.73 -22.69 9.87
C ALA A 632 -35.04 -22.41 11.36
N LEU A 633 -35.84 -23.26 12.02
CA LEU A 633 -36.21 -23.07 13.42
C LEU A 633 -35.00 -23.26 14.35
N GLN A 634 -34.21 -24.31 14.14
CA GLN A 634 -32.97 -24.57 14.86
C GLN A 634 -31.95 -23.43 14.64
N ALA A 635 -31.85 -22.88 13.42
CA ALA A 635 -31.03 -21.69 13.14
C ALA A 635 -31.48 -20.46 13.94
N ALA A 636 -32.79 -20.18 14.00
CA ALA A 636 -33.35 -19.05 14.72
C ALA A 636 -33.11 -19.14 16.24
N VAL A 637 -33.27 -20.35 16.80
CA VAL A 637 -32.98 -20.65 18.21
C VAL A 637 -31.49 -20.46 18.51
N ALA A 638 -30.59 -20.98 17.67
CA ALA A 638 -29.15 -20.79 17.82
C ALA A 638 -28.75 -19.30 17.74
N ALA A 639 -29.41 -18.54 16.87
CA ALA A 639 -29.23 -17.10 16.72
C ALA A 639 -29.83 -16.26 17.88
N LYS A 640 -30.61 -16.89 18.77
CA LYS A 640 -31.37 -16.27 19.87
C LYS A 640 -32.30 -15.16 19.38
N ASN A 641 -32.96 -15.37 18.24
CA ASN A 641 -33.88 -14.39 17.65
C ASN A 641 -35.34 -14.82 17.86
N GLU A 642 -35.94 -14.36 18.97
CA GLU A 642 -37.32 -14.70 19.36
C GLU A 642 -38.35 -14.27 18.30
N SER A 643 -38.14 -13.14 17.64
CA SER A 643 -39.05 -12.64 16.60
C SER A 643 -39.14 -13.62 15.43
N ILE A 644 -37.99 -14.05 14.91
CA ILE A 644 -37.93 -15.02 13.82
C ILE A 644 -38.45 -16.40 14.26
N VAL A 645 -38.22 -16.81 15.50
CA VAL A 645 -38.81 -18.05 16.03
C VAL A 645 -40.34 -17.98 15.95
N ASN A 646 -40.95 -16.88 16.41
CA ASN A 646 -42.40 -16.71 16.37
C ASN A 646 -42.92 -16.73 14.92
N VAL A 647 -42.28 -16.00 14.00
CA VAL A 647 -42.63 -16.00 12.57
C VAL A 647 -42.60 -17.41 11.99
N LEU A 648 -41.56 -18.20 12.27
CA LEU A 648 -41.44 -19.58 11.77
C LEU A 648 -42.53 -20.48 12.36
N LEU A 649 -42.84 -20.36 13.65
CA LEU A 649 -43.90 -21.13 14.31
C LEU A 649 -45.30 -20.79 13.77
N GLU A 650 -45.57 -19.51 13.54
CA GLU A 650 -46.81 -19.03 12.91
C GLU A 650 -46.97 -19.59 11.48
N ASN A 651 -45.85 -19.85 10.79
CA ASN A 651 -45.82 -20.45 9.46
C ASN A 651 -45.68 -21.99 9.47
N GLY A 652 -45.88 -22.65 10.62
CA GLY A 652 -45.96 -24.11 10.72
C GLY A 652 -44.63 -24.84 10.89
N ALA A 653 -43.60 -24.18 11.44
CA ALA A 653 -42.37 -24.85 11.83
C ALA A 653 -42.63 -25.95 12.87
N ASP A 654 -42.12 -27.16 12.62
CA ASP A 654 -42.25 -28.29 13.54
C ASP A 654 -41.22 -28.20 14.66
N VAL A 655 -41.70 -27.96 15.88
CA VAL A 655 -40.88 -27.91 17.10
C VAL A 655 -40.19 -29.24 17.43
N ASN A 656 -40.64 -30.35 16.83
CA ASN A 656 -40.07 -31.68 17.02
C ASN A 656 -39.21 -32.14 15.83
N ALA A 657 -38.96 -31.28 14.84
CA ALA A 657 -38.11 -31.60 13.70
C ALA A 657 -36.69 -31.96 14.19
N GLN A 658 -36.25 -33.17 13.83
CA GLN A 658 -34.95 -33.72 14.21
C GLN A 658 -33.82 -33.12 13.37
#